data_AF-A0A0S4J6A9-F1
#
_entry.id   AF-A0A0S4J6A9-F1
#
_cell.length_a   1.000
_cell.length_b   1.000
_cell.length_c   1.000
_cell.angle_alpha   90.00
_cell.angle_beta   90.00
_cell.angle_gamma   90.00
#
_symmetry.space_group_name_H-M   'P 1'
#
loop_
_entity.id
_entity.type
_entity.pdbx_description
1 polymer ?
#
loop_
_entity_poly.entity_id
_entity_poly.type
_entity_poly.pdbx_seq_one_letter_code
_entity_poly.pdbx_strand_id
1 'polypeptide(L)'
;MDRVLSSMQHQTIMKAQFIGIVELDKHDLDASDLLDAILDICGEKWNSLRHSNNGISWHDRCVTFVCCAGNDLLVATANPHEAPAINKNVTKVQTLHLRPSKVSSLSAAETAPLHEYEVYCVADGVDMLKRKNYAVITDFVIGTLTAFMKQIPSPHDILEPQYFRVNPLYVRGEGDRFVAMSRDDWHALSSRYVDCQFGIRRLGANSTIFNRYLGSTWGGANIAVLIGGESGSGKTMEMLCGHCERSHLAVYMRFSPEVLAKTHLREVNDIVTNDAIDRTGVWGAREKRNDAFVRLVAAVVQSAINTSCPAMVDALRNHHTGKRFNVRLCFDDMGDNLAFVRAYCAFDPPSLRDMLHWGPRVEIFIVAAGTGIGSVMQPAGSENTFYHLTRLTSAGFPDIWTGLYWRMRTHLLFDHHPSRVCRSKDNVGPLATLQREVTAVRDSWCDDRSQRDEKLLQRSATLAGLLKAHTADINAIPDDPDHLRKMNATSTLLAQESLFASIESDAACAVALSNPRMAALFVSVVQEVADDQTILGLSVLPSGTSIQRTVLQRVAVLYKSLSGLKGATPEETSALLIESLRYALFDGYVGARFTATTLVSGRGVLIDNADYKREVPAGYEVACDVDGKELRSTYTACYPKTLGRYGITPAMVVVLSTLMTEAFEESFSNIGDGFERDMTTFLYLTVQVFHGRPVRELVDFIVGPSAVIGKTAQEILKGDAKVEFCSLTLRFGGLCSKANTSAVPSNVNDGEVDAASPGTPRKAEEGDVAASTALLVKELRCNKSRGAWIEIRPPGLHAPDVVLHIPDVITLPIWFKDVEDIASVGSLGHQSLCDLDAPVIPVVYVSQARTLSSDAMSWDDLNAIGAHCIIAGGIGEHSSKIPPLLVSPDAHYRTERLHRVRSSMMLFESRHKASTTAVELVVGTAPLVSRE
;
A
#
# COMPACT_ATOMS: atom_id res chain seq x y z
N MET A 1 -35.30 35.77 -41.15
CA MET A 1 -33.98 35.55 -40.53
C MET A 1 -34.01 35.85 -39.02
N ASP A 2 -34.25 37.09 -38.61
CA ASP A 2 -34.19 37.53 -37.19
C ASP A 2 -35.00 36.67 -36.22
N ARG A 3 -36.21 36.25 -36.62
CA ARG A 3 -37.06 35.34 -35.82
C ARG A 3 -36.33 34.03 -35.48
N VAL A 4 -35.69 33.42 -36.47
CA VAL A 4 -35.01 32.11 -36.35
C VAL A 4 -33.75 32.25 -35.50
N LEU A 5 -33.00 33.32 -35.69
CA LEU A 5 -31.76 33.55 -34.93
C LEU A 5 -32.05 33.93 -33.48
N SER A 6 -33.09 34.75 -33.24
CA SER A 6 -33.53 35.11 -31.90
C SER A 6 -34.05 33.90 -31.10
N SER A 7 -34.65 32.91 -31.76
CA SER A 7 -35.09 31.69 -31.09
C SER A 7 -33.95 30.73 -30.73
N MET A 8 -32.81 30.81 -31.42
CA MET A 8 -31.60 30.03 -31.13
C MET A 8 -30.72 30.68 -30.04
N GLN A 9 -30.73 32.01 -29.93
CA GLN A 9 -29.89 32.75 -28.99
C GLN A 9 -30.10 32.27 -27.54
N HIS A 10 -28.98 32.01 -26.83
CA HIS A 10 -28.93 31.49 -25.46
C HIS A 10 -29.57 30.10 -25.24
N GLN A 11 -29.93 29.38 -26.31
CA GLN A 11 -30.37 27.99 -26.21
C GLN A 11 -29.18 27.03 -26.13
N THR A 12 -29.44 25.76 -25.75
CA THR A 12 -28.42 24.71 -25.91
C THR A 12 -28.17 24.44 -27.38
N ILE A 13 -26.95 23.99 -27.72
CA ILE A 13 -26.60 23.63 -29.09
C ILE A 13 -27.60 22.61 -29.70
N MET A 14 -28.03 21.62 -28.91
CA MET A 14 -29.05 20.64 -29.33
C MET A 14 -30.39 21.29 -29.69
N LYS A 15 -30.84 22.29 -28.91
CA LYS A 15 -32.08 23.02 -29.22
C LYS A 15 -31.93 23.90 -30.45
N ALA A 16 -30.77 24.56 -30.63
CA ALA A 16 -30.49 25.34 -31.82
C ALA A 16 -30.49 24.47 -33.08
N GLN A 17 -29.86 23.29 -33.03
CA GLN A 17 -29.92 22.30 -34.11
C GLN A 17 -31.36 21.87 -34.40
N PHE A 18 -32.16 21.57 -33.36
CA PHE A 18 -33.56 21.19 -33.53
C PHE A 18 -34.42 22.27 -34.18
N ILE A 19 -34.23 23.54 -33.80
CA ILE A 19 -34.88 24.68 -34.48
C ILE A 19 -34.47 24.69 -35.96
N GLY A 20 -33.19 24.44 -36.26
CA GLY A 20 -32.70 24.37 -37.63
C GLY A 20 -33.36 23.27 -38.46
N ILE A 21 -33.55 22.08 -37.88
CA ILE A 21 -34.27 20.96 -38.51
C ILE A 21 -35.71 21.37 -38.81
N VAL A 22 -36.42 21.96 -37.84
CA VAL A 22 -37.81 22.39 -38.02
C VAL A 22 -37.96 23.45 -39.11
N GLU A 23 -36.99 24.36 -39.26
CA GLU A 23 -37.03 25.31 -40.37
C GLU A 23 -36.75 24.62 -41.71
N LEU A 24 -35.79 23.68 -41.80
CA LEU A 24 -35.52 22.92 -43.03
C LEU A 24 -36.74 22.09 -43.48
N ASP A 25 -37.41 21.42 -42.53
CA ASP A 25 -38.61 20.62 -42.78
C ASP A 25 -39.75 21.44 -43.40
N LYS A 26 -39.89 22.73 -43.04
CA LYS A 26 -40.92 23.62 -43.65
C LYS A 26 -40.74 23.84 -45.14
N HIS A 27 -39.55 23.53 -45.66
CA HIS A 27 -39.21 23.66 -47.08
C HIS A 27 -39.05 22.30 -47.77
N ASP A 28 -39.44 21.20 -47.11
CA ASP A 28 -39.23 19.81 -47.53
C ASP A 28 -37.76 19.51 -47.86
N LEU A 29 -36.85 19.99 -46.99
CA LEU A 29 -35.40 19.83 -47.17
C LEU A 29 -34.79 18.90 -46.11
N ASP A 30 -33.87 18.06 -46.57
CA ASP A 30 -32.92 17.31 -45.73
C ASP A 30 -31.50 17.83 -45.99
N ALA A 31 -30.75 18.08 -44.92
CA ALA A 31 -29.37 18.52 -45.01
C ALA A 31 -28.38 17.35 -45.20
N SER A 32 -28.82 16.10 -45.02
CA SER A 32 -27.96 14.91 -45.04
C SER A 32 -27.08 14.84 -46.28
N ASP A 33 -27.65 14.99 -47.49
CA ASP A 33 -26.91 14.96 -48.76
C ASP A 33 -25.80 16.04 -48.83
N LEU A 34 -26.05 17.24 -48.29
CA LEU A 34 -25.05 18.32 -48.22
C LEU A 34 -23.93 17.96 -47.24
N LEU A 35 -24.30 17.44 -46.07
CA LEU A 35 -23.34 17.07 -45.03
C LEU A 35 -22.46 15.90 -45.47
N ASP A 36 -23.03 14.92 -46.17
CA ASP A 36 -22.29 13.82 -46.81
C ASP A 36 -21.31 14.36 -47.85
N ALA A 37 -21.75 15.27 -48.72
CA ALA A 37 -20.86 15.91 -49.70
C ALA A 37 -19.71 16.70 -49.04
N ILE A 38 -19.93 17.32 -47.88
CA ILE A 38 -18.86 17.98 -47.11
C ILE A 38 -17.90 16.94 -46.52
N LEU A 39 -18.44 15.86 -45.94
CA LEU A 39 -17.64 14.81 -45.32
C LEU A 39 -16.82 14.02 -46.34
N ASP A 40 -17.34 13.74 -47.53
CA ASP A 40 -16.63 13.04 -48.61
C ASP A 40 -15.36 13.78 -49.02
N ILE A 41 -15.40 15.11 -49.09
CA ILE A 41 -14.22 15.93 -49.41
C ILE A 41 -13.27 16.02 -48.21
N CYS A 42 -13.81 15.98 -46.98
CA CYS A 42 -13.01 16.02 -45.75
C CYS A 42 -12.40 14.64 -45.37
N GLY A 43 -12.95 13.54 -45.91
CA GLY A 43 -12.87 12.19 -45.36
C GLY A 43 -11.46 11.59 -45.28
N GLU A 44 -10.52 12.05 -46.12
CA GLU A 44 -9.11 11.64 -46.03
C GLU A 44 -8.29 12.48 -45.05
N LYS A 45 -8.77 13.70 -44.73
CA LYS A 45 -8.01 14.68 -43.97
C LYS A 45 -8.36 14.67 -42.48
N TRP A 46 -9.62 14.39 -42.13
CA TRP A 46 -10.14 14.57 -40.77
C TRP A 46 -11.03 13.40 -40.29
N ASN A 47 -10.40 12.30 -39.88
CA ASN A 47 -11.03 11.01 -39.51
C ASN A 47 -12.03 11.05 -38.34
N SER A 48 -12.27 12.21 -37.70
CA SER A 48 -13.13 12.35 -36.52
C SER A 48 -14.36 13.23 -36.75
N LEU A 49 -14.59 13.68 -37.99
CA LEU A 49 -15.83 14.38 -38.33
C LEU A 49 -16.97 13.38 -38.52
N ARG A 50 -18.13 13.72 -37.99
CA ARG A 50 -19.38 12.97 -38.15
C ARG A 50 -20.49 13.98 -38.37
N HIS A 51 -21.47 13.66 -39.21
CA HIS A 51 -22.66 14.48 -39.33
C HIS A 51 -23.82 13.86 -38.53
N SER A 52 -24.78 14.70 -38.18
CA SER A 52 -26.04 14.31 -37.53
C SER A 52 -27.12 15.30 -37.97
N ASN A 53 -28.21 14.80 -38.55
CA ASN A 53 -29.38 15.56 -39.02
C ASN A 53 -29.00 16.80 -39.86
N ASN A 54 -28.73 17.93 -39.20
CA ASN A 54 -28.38 19.21 -39.81
C ASN A 54 -27.03 19.78 -39.37
N GLY A 55 -26.12 19.00 -38.80
CA GLY A 55 -24.81 19.51 -38.40
C GLY A 55 -23.66 18.54 -38.49
N ILE A 56 -22.46 19.09 -38.46
CA ILE A 56 -21.19 18.39 -38.41
C ILE A 56 -20.61 18.55 -37.02
N SER A 57 -20.25 17.43 -36.42
CA SER A 57 -19.55 17.34 -35.15
C SER A 57 -18.13 16.85 -35.36
N TRP A 58 -17.20 17.46 -34.64
CA TRP A 58 -15.84 16.95 -34.49
C TRP A 58 -15.72 16.35 -33.10
N HIS A 59 -15.47 15.04 -33.04
CA HIS A 59 -15.70 14.27 -31.81
C HIS A 59 -17.16 14.44 -31.34
N ASP A 60 -17.37 14.91 -30.11
CA ASP A 60 -18.70 15.14 -29.52
C ASP A 60 -19.13 16.61 -29.55
N ARG A 61 -18.35 17.50 -30.19
CA ARG A 61 -18.63 18.92 -30.29
C ARG A 61 -19.19 19.25 -31.66
N CYS A 62 -20.40 19.81 -31.72
CA CYS A 62 -20.95 20.37 -32.94
C CYS A 62 -20.08 21.56 -33.39
N VAL A 63 -19.40 21.43 -34.52
CA VAL A 63 -18.53 22.48 -35.08
C VAL A 63 -19.26 23.30 -36.14
N THR A 64 -20.25 22.72 -36.81
CA THR A 64 -21.12 23.43 -37.73
C THR A 64 -22.53 22.87 -37.70
N PHE A 65 -23.53 23.71 -37.95
CA PHE A 65 -24.87 23.25 -38.28
C PHE A 65 -25.55 24.20 -39.27
N VAL A 66 -26.54 23.67 -40.00
CA VAL A 66 -27.29 24.39 -41.02
C VAL A 66 -28.75 24.52 -40.64
N CYS A 67 -29.36 25.61 -41.11
CA CYS A 67 -30.74 26.00 -40.89
C CYS A 67 -31.18 26.81 -42.11
N CYS A 68 -32.47 27.09 -42.31
CA CYS A 68 -32.92 28.04 -43.32
C CYS A 68 -33.77 29.17 -42.72
N ALA A 69 -33.85 30.27 -43.45
CA ALA A 69 -34.72 31.38 -43.10
C ALA A 69 -35.30 32.02 -44.37
N GLY A 70 -36.45 31.54 -44.82
CA GLY A 70 -37.00 31.92 -46.13
C GLY A 70 -36.30 31.12 -47.23
N ASN A 71 -35.83 31.78 -48.28
CA ASN A 71 -35.06 31.13 -49.36
C ASN A 71 -33.55 31.02 -49.06
N ASP A 72 -33.09 31.61 -47.96
CA ASP A 72 -31.67 31.64 -47.60
C ASP A 72 -31.29 30.47 -46.68
N LEU A 73 -30.07 29.96 -46.88
CA LEU A 73 -29.48 28.95 -45.99
C LEU A 73 -28.57 29.64 -44.96
N LEU A 74 -28.80 29.34 -43.70
CA LEU A 74 -27.97 29.76 -42.59
C LEU A 74 -26.98 28.66 -42.22
N VAL A 75 -25.70 29.00 -42.21
CA VAL A 75 -24.60 28.11 -41.80
C VAL A 75 -24.00 28.69 -40.53
N ALA A 76 -24.20 28.02 -39.41
CA ALA A 76 -23.58 28.37 -38.14
C ALA A 76 -22.29 27.57 -37.97
N THR A 77 -21.18 28.25 -37.73
CA THR A 77 -19.85 27.65 -37.50
C THR A 77 -19.33 28.09 -36.13
N ALA A 78 -18.84 27.16 -35.32
CA ALA A 78 -18.16 27.50 -34.07
C ALA A 78 -17.04 28.51 -34.37
N ASN A 79 -16.99 29.62 -33.61
CA ASN A 79 -16.23 30.83 -33.94
C ASN A 79 -14.81 30.54 -34.46
N PRO A 80 -14.54 30.71 -35.77
CA PRO A 80 -13.20 30.69 -36.29
C PRO A 80 -12.57 32.08 -36.06
N HIS A 81 -11.61 32.21 -35.15
CA HIS A 81 -10.83 33.45 -34.92
C HIS A 81 -10.29 34.14 -36.19
N GLU A 82 -10.11 33.42 -37.30
CA GLU A 82 -9.87 33.99 -38.62
C GLU A 82 -11.10 33.83 -39.51
N ALA A 83 -11.59 34.96 -40.04
CA ALA A 83 -12.70 34.95 -40.97
C ALA A 83 -12.33 34.13 -42.23
N PRO A 84 -13.17 33.16 -42.64
CA PRO A 84 -12.97 32.43 -43.89
C PRO A 84 -12.96 33.41 -45.07
N ALA A 85 -12.33 33.03 -46.18
CA ALA A 85 -12.47 33.78 -47.42
C ALA A 85 -13.94 33.77 -47.86
N ILE A 86 -14.65 34.88 -47.66
CA ILE A 86 -16.07 35.00 -47.93
C ILE A 86 -16.28 35.15 -49.45
N ASN A 87 -16.96 34.17 -50.07
CA ASN A 87 -17.39 34.26 -51.46
C ASN A 87 -18.50 35.31 -51.61
N LYS A 88 -18.69 35.92 -52.78
CA LYS A 88 -19.66 37.02 -53.01
C LYS A 88 -21.10 36.69 -52.61
N ASN A 89 -21.45 35.41 -52.53
CA ASN A 89 -22.81 34.92 -52.23
C ASN A 89 -23.01 34.50 -50.76
N VAL A 90 -21.98 34.66 -49.92
CA VAL A 90 -22.05 34.35 -48.49
C VAL A 90 -21.87 35.64 -47.71
N THR A 91 -22.70 35.88 -46.69
CA THR A 91 -22.59 37.07 -45.84
C THR A 91 -22.63 36.69 -44.37
N LYS A 92 -21.74 37.25 -43.56
CA LYS A 92 -21.80 37.07 -42.10
C LYS A 92 -22.99 37.87 -41.56
N VAL A 93 -23.86 37.21 -40.80
CA VAL A 93 -25.09 37.81 -40.24
C VAL A 93 -24.85 38.26 -38.80
N GLN A 94 -24.53 37.33 -37.89
CA GLN A 94 -24.35 37.61 -36.47
C GLN A 94 -23.59 36.48 -35.76
N THR A 95 -23.23 36.70 -34.50
CA THR A 95 -22.69 35.65 -33.61
C THR A 95 -23.79 35.16 -32.66
N LEU A 96 -24.12 33.87 -32.74
CA LEU A 96 -24.99 33.17 -31.79
C LEU A 96 -24.19 32.79 -30.54
N HIS A 97 -24.79 32.99 -29.37
CA HIS A 97 -24.21 32.55 -28.10
C HIS A 97 -25.06 31.40 -27.56
N LEU A 98 -24.51 30.19 -27.60
CA LEU A 98 -25.21 28.94 -27.28
C LEU A 98 -24.67 28.32 -25.99
N ARG A 99 -25.54 27.63 -25.25
CA ARG A 99 -25.18 26.88 -24.03
C ARG A 99 -24.63 25.48 -24.37
N PRO A 100 -23.68 24.93 -23.58
CA PRO A 100 -23.20 23.56 -23.76
C PRO A 100 -24.30 22.50 -23.61
N SER A 101 -24.13 21.33 -24.25
CA SER A 101 -25.11 20.23 -24.24
C SER A 101 -25.30 19.57 -22.87
N LYS A 102 -24.29 19.59 -22.00
CA LYS A 102 -24.30 18.93 -20.69
C LYS A 102 -24.16 19.99 -19.59
N VAL A 103 -25.28 20.44 -19.04
CA VAL A 103 -25.28 21.15 -17.75
C VAL A 103 -25.94 20.23 -16.73
N SER A 104 -25.11 19.52 -15.96
CA SER A 104 -25.56 18.47 -15.03
C SER A 104 -26.31 18.99 -13.79
N SER A 105 -26.44 20.31 -13.63
CA SER A 105 -27.22 20.90 -12.54
C SER A 105 -27.80 22.27 -12.93
N LEU A 106 -29.01 22.56 -12.48
CA LEU A 106 -29.73 23.82 -12.73
C LEU A 106 -28.98 25.06 -12.21
N SER A 107 -28.14 24.93 -11.18
CA SER A 107 -27.37 26.03 -10.59
C SER A 107 -26.07 26.36 -11.33
N ALA A 108 -25.51 25.42 -12.11
CA ALA A 108 -24.31 25.66 -12.92
C ALA A 108 -24.62 26.27 -14.30
N ALA A 109 -25.91 26.39 -14.66
CA ALA A 109 -26.36 26.82 -16.00
C ALA A 109 -26.20 28.32 -16.26
N GLU A 110 -26.15 29.16 -15.22
CA GLU A 110 -26.07 30.62 -15.36
C GLU A 110 -24.64 31.14 -15.51
N THR A 111 -23.63 30.34 -15.17
CA THR A 111 -22.21 30.73 -15.18
C THR A 111 -21.37 29.99 -16.20
N ALA A 112 -21.94 29.01 -16.91
CA ALA A 112 -21.22 28.27 -17.94
C ALA A 112 -20.87 29.21 -19.13
N PRO A 113 -19.63 29.17 -19.63
CA PRO A 113 -19.23 29.98 -20.78
C PRO A 113 -20.12 29.64 -21.99
N LEU A 114 -20.63 30.68 -22.64
CA LEU A 114 -21.41 30.52 -23.87
C LEU A 114 -20.47 30.15 -25.02
N HIS A 115 -20.84 29.15 -25.80
CA HIS A 115 -20.16 28.84 -27.06
C HIS A 115 -20.61 29.81 -28.13
N GLU A 116 -19.66 30.48 -28.77
CA GLU A 116 -19.91 31.40 -29.87
C GLU A 116 -19.94 30.66 -31.21
N TYR A 117 -21.00 30.90 -31.98
CA TYR A 117 -21.15 30.42 -33.35
C TYR A 117 -21.35 31.62 -34.27
N GLU A 118 -20.45 31.80 -35.23
CA GLU A 118 -20.66 32.76 -36.29
C GLU A 118 -21.67 32.21 -37.29
N VAL A 119 -22.70 33.01 -37.59
CA VAL A 119 -23.74 32.62 -38.54
C VAL A 119 -23.53 33.34 -39.85
N TYR A 120 -23.52 32.56 -40.91
CA TYR A 120 -23.39 33.00 -42.29
C TYR A 120 -24.68 32.71 -43.04
N CYS A 121 -25.09 33.64 -43.90
CA CYS A 121 -26.22 33.50 -44.81
C CYS A 121 -25.69 33.25 -46.22
N VAL A 122 -26.16 32.18 -46.84
CA VAL A 122 -25.96 31.84 -48.24
C VAL A 122 -27.25 32.19 -48.97
N ALA A 123 -27.20 33.25 -49.79
CA ALA A 123 -28.35 33.71 -50.55
C ALA A 123 -28.85 32.62 -51.50
N ASP A 124 -30.17 32.44 -51.58
CA ASP A 124 -30.82 31.39 -52.38
C ASP A 124 -30.39 29.95 -52.03
N GLY A 125 -29.79 29.74 -50.85
CA GLY A 125 -29.23 28.46 -50.44
C GLY A 125 -30.26 27.31 -50.36
N VAL A 126 -31.54 27.61 -50.13
CA VAL A 126 -32.64 26.62 -50.20
C VAL A 126 -32.78 26.07 -51.61
N ASP A 127 -32.73 26.94 -52.63
CA ASP A 127 -32.81 26.50 -54.03
C ASP A 127 -31.56 25.72 -54.45
N MET A 128 -30.39 26.08 -53.91
CA MET A 128 -29.15 25.31 -54.10
C MET A 128 -29.28 23.89 -53.52
N LEU A 129 -29.85 23.77 -52.31
CA LEU A 129 -30.12 22.46 -51.70
C LEU A 129 -31.09 21.62 -52.54
N LYS A 130 -32.21 22.19 -53.00
CA LYS A 130 -33.19 21.50 -53.86
C LYS A 130 -32.60 20.99 -55.16
N ARG A 131 -31.67 21.75 -55.75
CA ARG A 131 -30.98 21.40 -57.00
C ARG A 131 -29.74 20.53 -56.79
N LYS A 132 -29.42 20.16 -55.55
CA LYS A 132 -28.19 19.45 -55.15
C LYS A 132 -26.90 20.12 -55.64
N ASN A 133 -26.89 21.46 -55.71
CA ASN A 133 -25.72 22.23 -56.11
C ASN A 133 -24.98 22.76 -54.88
N TYR A 134 -24.16 21.90 -54.28
CA TYR A 134 -23.54 22.16 -52.98
C TYR A 134 -22.22 22.93 -53.05
N ALA A 135 -21.61 23.08 -54.23
CA ALA A 135 -20.21 23.53 -54.37
C ALA A 135 -19.85 24.77 -53.54
N VAL A 136 -20.68 25.83 -53.60
CA VAL A 136 -20.43 27.07 -52.85
C VAL A 136 -20.53 26.86 -51.33
N ILE A 137 -21.51 26.09 -50.89
CA ILE A 137 -21.75 25.82 -49.46
C ILE A 137 -20.64 24.91 -48.92
N THR A 138 -20.30 23.87 -49.69
CA THR A 138 -19.25 22.92 -49.34
C THR A 138 -17.88 23.58 -49.27
N ASP A 139 -17.49 24.38 -50.27
CA ASP A 139 -16.21 25.12 -50.25
C ASP A 139 -16.13 26.06 -49.05
N PHE A 140 -17.23 26.76 -48.75
CA PHE A 140 -17.31 27.66 -47.61
C PHE A 140 -17.18 26.93 -46.28
N VAL A 141 -17.95 25.87 -46.07
CA VAL A 141 -17.92 25.07 -44.83
C VAL A 141 -16.56 24.39 -44.66
N ILE A 142 -15.94 23.89 -45.73
CA ILE A 142 -14.59 23.32 -45.66
C ILE A 142 -13.57 24.41 -45.32
N GLY A 143 -13.72 25.61 -45.87
CA GLY A 143 -12.87 26.77 -45.53
C GLY A 143 -12.97 27.16 -44.06
N THR A 144 -14.18 27.26 -43.51
CA THR A 144 -14.41 27.56 -42.08
C THR A 144 -13.95 26.43 -41.18
N LEU A 145 -14.25 25.18 -41.51
CA LEU A 145 -13.74 24.03 -40.78
C LEU A 145 -12.21 23.99 -40.84
N THR A 146 -11.59 24.31 -41.97
CA THR A 146 -10.13 24.40 -42.07
C THR A 146 -9.58 25.51 -41.18
N ALA A 147 -10.20 26.69 -41.14
CA ALA A 147 -9.78 27.79 -40.28
C ALA A 147 -9.98 27.49 -38.79
N PHE A 148 -11.11 26.86 -38.45
CA PHE A 148 -11.42 26.38 -37.10
C PHE A 148 -10.44 25.29 -36.66
N MET A 149 -10.12 24.34 -37.53
CA MET A 149 -9.18 23.25 -37.22
C MET A 149 -7.71 23.68 -37.27
N LYS A 150 -7.38 24.76 -38.00
CA LYS A 150 -6.05 25.41 -37.92
C LYS A 150 -5.81 26.08 -36.58
N GLN A 151 -6.86 26.40 -35.83
CA GLN A 151 -6.74 26.74 -34.41
C GLN A 151 -6.57 25.43 -33.66
N ILE A 152 -5.37 24.86 -33.77
CA ILE A 152 -4.97 23.74 -32.93
C ILE A 152 -5.10 24.27 -31.50
N PRO A 153 -6.04 23.73 -30.71
CA PRO A 153 -6.20 24.19 -29.34
C PRO A 153 -4.85 24.01 -28.67
N SER A 154 -4.46 24.97 -27.84
CA SER A 154 -3.22 24.78 -27.09
C SER A 154 -3.33 23.46 -26.32
N PRO A 155 -2.22 22.76 -26.02
CA PRO A 155 -2.27 21.54 -25.22
C PRO A 155 -3.07 21.71 -23.92
N HIS A 156 -3.10 22.91 -23.34
CA HIS A 156 -3.93 23.26 -22.18
C HIS A 156 -5.44 23.21 -22.46
N ASP A 157 -5.89 23.64 -23.64
CA ASP A 157 -7.30 23.62 -24.04
C ASP A 157 -7.78 22.20 -24.35
N ILE A 158 -6.86 21.29 -24.72
CA ILE A 158 -7.18 19.87 -24.95
C ILE A 158 -7.33 19.10 -23.64
N LEU A 159 -6.87 19.63 -22.50
CA LEU A 159 -7.11 19.05 -21.17
C LEU A 159 -8.55 19.30 -20.68
N GLU A 160 -9.51 19.09 -21.56
CA GLU A 160 -10.93 19.03 -21.22
C GLU A 160 -11.41 17.57 -21.32
N PRO A 161 -12.29 17.11 -20.43
CA PRO A 161 -12.77 15.71 -20.40
C PRO A 161 -13.33 15.22 -21.73
N GLN A 162 -13.87 16.10 -22.58
CA GLN A 162 -14.44 15.76 -23.88
C GLN A 162 -13.41 15.29 -24.93
N TYR A 163 -12.13 15.61 -24.76
CA TYR A 163 -11.07 15.17 -25.67
C TYR A 163 -10.41 13.87 -25.22
N PHE A 164 -10.65 13.43 -23.98
CA PHE A 164 -10.11 12.20 -23.43
C PHE A 164 -11.13 11.06 -23.51
N ARG A 165 -10.67 9.88 -23.96
CA ARG A 165 -11.48 8.65 -23.96
C ARG A 165 -11.63 8.04 -22.57
N VAL A 166 -10.77 8.43 -21.64
CA VAL A 166 -10.75 7.98 -20.24
C VAL A 166 -11.00 9.18 -19.36
N ASN A 167 -11.90 9.04 -18.39
CA ASN A 167 -12.16 10.12 -17.44
C ASN A 167 -10.88 10.48 -16.68
N PRO A 168 -10.66 11.77 -16.38
CA PRO A 168 -9.53 12.17 -15.55
C PRO A 168 -9.63 11.51 -14.17
N LEU A 169 -8.48 11.32 -13.54
CA LEU A 169 -8.40 10.80 -12.19
C LEU A 169 -8.58 11.96 -11.20
N TYR A 170 -9.48 11.82 -10.22
CA TYR A 170 -9.67 12.86 -9.21
C TYR A 170 -8.61 12.75 -8.11
N VAL A 171 -7.76 13.77 -8.00
CA VAL A 171 -6.74 13.90 -6.95
C VAL A 171 -7.28 14.85 -5.88
N ARG A 172 -7.52 14.32 -4.69
CA ARG A 172 -8.16 15.09 -3.61
C ARG A 172 -7.30 16.27 -3.19
N GLY A 173 -7.92 17.44 -3.17
CA GLY A 173 -7.29 18.73 -2.85
C GLY A 173 -6.62 19.42 -4.04
N GLU A 174 -6.52 18.74 -5.18
CA GLU A 174 -5.73 19.19 -6.35
C GLU A 174 -6.57 19.26 -7.63
N GLY A 175 -7.63 18.45 -7.73
CA GLY A 175 -8.55 18.42 -8.86
C GLY A 175 -8.24 17.30 -9.84
N ASP A 176 -8.62 17.51 -11.10
CA ASP A 176 -8.56 16.49 -12.15
C ASP A 176 -7.13 16.29 -12.68
N ARG A 177 -6.72 15.02 -12.72
CA ARG A 177 -5.44 14.58 -13.26
C ARG A 177 -5.68 13.83 -14.58
N PHE A 178 -5.25 14.44 -15.67
CA PHE A 178 -5.29 13.81 -16.99
C PHE A 178 -4.16 12.80 -17.13
N VAL A 179 -4.52 11.57 -17.49
CA VAL A 179 -3.57 10.48 -17.69
C VAL A 179 -3.79 9.84 -19.05
N ALA A 180 -2.73 9.72 -19.83
CA ALA A 180 -2.69 8.97 -21.07
C ALA A 180 -2.05 7.59 -20.84
N MET A 181 -2.68 6.53 -21.32
CA MET A 181 -2.16 5.16 -21.27
C MET A 181 -2.85 4.25 -22.29
N SER A 182 -2.23 3.10 -22.58
CA SER A 182 -2.86 2.06 -23.39
C SER A 182 -4.05 1.39 -22.66
N ARG A 183 -4.94 0.72 -23.40
CA ARG A 183 -6.07 0.00 -22.81
C ARG A 183 -5.62 -1.14 -21.90
N ASP A 184 -4.55 -1.84 -22.29
CA ASP A 184 -3.99 -2.95 -21.52
C ASP A 184 -3.32 -2.45 -20.23
N ASP A 185 -2.66 -1.30 -20.28
CA ASP A 185 -2.09 -0.66 -19.11
C ASP A 185 -3.16 -0.14 -18.16
N TRP A 186 -4.25 0.42 -18.69
CA TRP A 186 -5.41 0.78 -17.88
C TRP A 186 -5.99 -0.45 -17.17
N HIS A 187 -6.25 -1.54 -17.89
CA HIS A 187 -6.77 -2.77 -17.28
C HIS A 187 -5.83 -3.31 -16.20
N ALA A 188 -4.52 -3.34 -16.45
CA ALA A 188 -3.55 -3.80 -15.48
C ALA A 188 -3.48 -2.90 -14.24
N LEU A 189 -3.40 -1.58 -14.43
CA LEU A 189 -3.39 -0.60 -13.36
C LEU A 189 -4.67 -0.68 -12.52
N SER A 190 -5.84 -0.67 -13.16
CA SER A 190 -7.13 -0.81 -12.48
C SER A 190 -7.19 -2.12 -11.69
N SER A 191 -6.69 -3.23 -12.23
CA SER A 191 -6.75 -4.55 -11.56
C SER A 191 -5.93 -4.65 -10.28
N ARG A 192 -4.85 -3.85 -10.15
CA ARG A 192 -3.93 -3.84 -8.99
C ARG A 192 -4.17 -2.67 -8.04
N TYR A 193 -4.91 -1.65 -8.47
CA TYR A 193 -5.24 -0.51 -7.63
C TYR A 193 -6.21 -0.92 -6.52
N VAL A 194 -5.97 -0.38 -5.34
CA VAL A 194 -6.84 -0.50 -4.17
C VAL A 194 -7.40 0.88 -3.92
N ASP A 195 -8.69 1.03 -4.19
CA ASP A 195 -9.43 2.22 -3.80
C ASP A 195 -9.80 2.11 -2.32
N CYS A 196 -9.50 3.14 -1.53
CA CYS A 196 -9.81 3.10 -0.09
C CYS A 196 -11.32 3.07 0.19
N GLN A 197 -12.17 3.56 -0.72
CA GLN A 197 -13.63 3.56 -0.57
C GLN A 197 -14.25 2.30 -1.17
N PHE A 198 -13.81 1.95 -2.39
CA PHE A 198 -14.50 0.94 -3.18
C PHE A 198 -13.79 -0.42 -3.20
N GLY A 199 -12.58 -0.51 -2.66
CA GLY A 199 -11.77 -1.72 -2.63
C GLY A 199 -11.01 -1.99 -3.91
N ILE A 200 -10.74 -3.28 -4.15
CA ILE A 200 -9.84 -3.73 -5.22
C ILE A 200 -10.53 -3.64 -6.58
N ARG A 201 -9.73 -3.41 -7.64
CA ARG A 201 -10.15 -3.44 -9.05
C ARG A 201 -11.06 -2.30 -9.49
N ARG A 202 -11.05 -1.20 -8.74
CA ARG A 202 -12.00 -0.10 -8.93
C ARG A 202 -11.33 1.25 -9.15
N LEU A 203 -10.25 1.30 -9.92
CA LEU A 203 -9.77 2.59 -10.44
C LEU A 203 -10.74 3.10 -11.51
N GLY A 204 -11.43 4.20 -11.21
CA GLY A 204 -12.37 4.85 -12.12
C GLY A 204 -12.52 6.35 -11.80
N ALA A 205 -13.46 7.00 -12.47
CA ALA A 205 -13.70 8.45 -12.30
C ALA A 205 -14.09 8.85 -10.87
N ASN A 206 -14.71 7.92 -10.13
CA ASN A 206 -15.13 8.15 -8.75
C ASN A 206 -14.01 7.81 -7.75
N SER A 207 -12.89 7.25 -8.20
CA SER A 207 -11.79 6.91 -7.31
C SER A 207 -11.18 8.14 -6.70
N THR A 208 -10.96 8.08 -5.39
CA THR A 208 -10.25 9.16 -4.70
C THR A 208 -8.79 8.80 -4.55
N ILE A 209 -7.93 9.65 -5.11
CA ILE A 209 -6.48 9.51 -5.02
C ILE A 209 -5.91 10.63 -4.16
N PHE A 210 -4.85 10.31 -3.43
CA PHE A 210 -4.15 11.25 -2.56
C PHE A 210 -2.75 11.51 -3.11
N ASN A 211 -2.43 12.77 -3.41
CA ASN A 211 -1.07 13.21 -3.71
C ASN A 211 -0.24 13.16 -2.42
N ARG A 212 1.00 12.66 -2.45
CA ARG A 212 1.87 12.56 -1.26
C ARG A 212 2.85 13.74 -1.13
N TYR A 213 3.01 14.55 -2.17
CA TYR A 213 3.90 15.72 -2.22
C TYR A 213 5.35 15.42 -1.81
N LEU A 214 5.89 14.29 -2.25
CA LEU A 214 7.26 13.93 -1.88
C LEU A 214 8.24 14.76 -2.72
N GLY A 215 8.86 15.77 -2.12
CA GLY A 215 9.80 16.66 -2.82
C GLY A 215 10.87 15.93 -3.64
N SER A 216 11.34 14.78 -3.16
CA SER A 216 12.35 13.93 -3.82
C SER A 216 11.83 13.16 -5.05
N THR A 217 10.53 13.12 -5.32
CA THR A 217 9.97 12.42 -6.49
C THR A 217 9.84 13.33 -7.72
N TRP A 218 10.41 14.54 -7.64
CA TRP A 218 10.47 15.50 -8.73
C TRP A 218 11.91 15.94 -9.00
N GLY A 219 12.39 15.66 -10.21
CA GLY A 219 13.71 16.08 -10.70
C GLY A 219 13.67 17.39 -11.48
N GLY A 220 14.86 17.95 -11.78
CA GLY A 220 15.00 18.99 -12.80
C GLY A 220 14.63 18.46 -14.20
N ALA A 221 14.49 19.36 -15.19
CA ALA A 221 14.03 19.04 -16.55
C ALA A 221 14.88 18.00 -17.32
N ASN A 222 16.04 17.60 -16.79
CA ASN A 222 16.94 16.58 -17.34
C ASN A 222 17.40 15.55 -16.30
N ILE A 223 16.68 15.42 -15.19
CA ILE A 223 17.03 14.48 -14.12
C ILE A 223 15.99 13.38 -14.07
N ALA A 224 16.42 12.16 -14.39
CA ALA A 224 15.58 10.98 -14.31
C ALA A 224 15.35 10.60 -12.83
N VAL A 225 14.11 10.34 -12.43
CA VAL A 225 13.77 10.01 -11.04
C VAL A 225 13.45 8.52 -10.91
N LEU A 226 14.29 7.79 -10.17
CA LEU A 226 14.05 6.39 -9.81
C LEU A 226 13.35 6.32 -8.46
N ILE A 227 12.18 5.68 -8.40
CA ILE A 227 11.42 5.46 -7.17
C ILE A 227 11.63 4.01 -6.70
N GLY A 228 12.57 3.83 -5.77
CA GLY A 228 12.84 2.55 -5.10
C GLY A 228 12.03 2.35 -3.81
N GLY A 229 12.14 1.18 -3.18
CA GLY A 229 11.48 0.82 -1.93
C GLY A 229 10.51 -0.36 -2.05
N GLU A 230 9.75 -0.66 -1.00
CA GLU A 230 8.81 -1.79 -0.95
C GLU A 230 7.79 -1.74 -2.10
N SER A 231 7.41 -2.90 -2.64
CA SER A 231 6.38 -2.99 -3.68
C SER A 231 5.02 -2.56 -3.12
N GLY A 232 4.33 -1.62 -3.78
CA GLY A 232 3.06 -1.12 -3.30
C GLY A 232 2.42 -0.09 -4.22
N SER A 233 1.09 0.06 -4.14
CA SER A 233 0.32 1.07 -4.89
C SER A 233 0.83 2.48 -4.62
N GLY A 234 1.42 2.73 -3.45
CA GLY A 234 2.00 4.03 -3.11
C GLY A 234 3.08 4.54 -4.08
N LYS A 235 3.86 3.64 -4.72
CA LYS A 235 4.87 4.05 -5.73
C LYS A 235 4.21 4.46 -7.04
N THR A 236 3.31 3.60 -7.53
CA THR A 236 2.52 3.87 -8.74
C THR A 236 1.70 5.16 -8.59
N MET A 237 1.06 5.37 -7.44
CA MET A 237 0.26 6.58 -7.20
C MET A 237 1.11 7.84 -7.08
N GLU A 238 2.27 7.75 -6.42
CA GLU A 238 3.21 8.87 -6.36
C GLU A 238 3.74 9.24 -7.75
N MET A 239 3.99 8.23 -8.59
CA MET A 239 4.42 8.44 -9.96
C MET A 239 3.31 9.09 -10.81
N LEU A 240 2.05 8.64 -10.68
CA LEU A 240 0.91 9.15 -11.45
C LEU A 240 0.46 10.56 -11.02
N CYS A 241 0.31 10.74 -9.71
CA CYS A 241 -0.41 11.86 -9.11
C CYS A 241 0.48 12.75 -8.25
N GLY A 242 1.72 12.33 -7.96
CA GLY A 242 2.69 13.19 -7.30
C GLY A 242 2.93 14.47 -8.11
N HIS A 243 3.03 15.60 -7.43
CA HIS A 243 3.32 16.90 -8.05
C HIS A 243 2.36 17.25 -9.21
N CYS A 244 1.07 16.98 -9.02
CA CYS A 244 0.04 17.30 -10.02
C CYS A 244 -0.02 18.79 -10.34
N GLU A 245 0.34 19.65 -9.40
CA GLU A 245 0.47 21.09 -9.57
C GLU A 245 1.61 21.49 -10.53
N ARG A 246 2.57 20.59 -10.80
CA ARG A 246 3.76 20.84 -11.63
C ARG A 246 3.71 20.18 -13.01
N SER A 247 2.74 19.31 -13.25
CA SER A 247 2.60 18.57 -14.52
C SER A 247 1.17 18.65 -15.04
N HIS A 248 0.99 18.91 -16.33
CA HIS A 248 -0.36 19.05 -16.90
C HIS A 248 -0.91 17.71 -17.39
N LEU A 249 -0.03 16.84 -17.92
CA LEU A 249 -0.37 15.50 -18.42
C LEU A 249 0.58 14.46 -17.81
N ALA A 250 0.03 13.35 -17.32
CA ALA A 250 0.80 12.14 -17.02
C ALA A 250 0.65 11.11 -18.14
N VAL A 251 1.73 10.45 -18.54
CA VAL A 251 1.70 9.33 -19.49
C VAL A 251 2.18 8.08 -18.75
N TYR A 252 1.27 7.16 -18.50
CA TYR A 252 1.54 5.93 -17.76
C TYR A 252 1.75 4.75 -18.70
N MET A 253 2.74 3.93 -18.36
CA MET A 253 3.07 2.72 -19.10
C MET A 253 3.72 1.69 -18.18
N ARG A 254 3.38 0.42 -18.37
CA ARG A 254 4.14 -0.68 -17.75
C ARG A 254 5.36 -0.95 -18.60
N PHE A 255 6.52 -0.65 -18.04
CA PHE A 255 7.80 -0.65 -18.73
C PHE A 255 8.64 -1.90 -18.42
N SER A 256 7.96 -3.05 -18.20
CA SER A 256 8.63 -4.35 -18.05
C SER A 256 9.05 -4.88 -19.42
N PRO A 257 10.28 -5.42 -19.57
CA PRO A 257 10.74 -6.01 -20.82
C PRO A 257 9.81 -7.11 -21.34
N GLU A 258 9.25 -7.94 -20.45
CA GLU A 258 8.34 -9.03 -20.81
C GLU A 258 7.01 -8.51 -21.36
N VAL A 259 6.52 -7.37 -20.85
CA VAL A 259 5.31 -6.73 -21.35
C VAL A 259 5.59 -6.07 -22.70
N LEU A 260 6.67 -5.30 -22.79
CA LEU A 260 7.05 -4.54 -23.99
C LEU A 260 7.46 -5.45 -25.15
N ALA A 261 8.08 -6.60 -24.89
CA ALA A 261 8.50 -7.55 -25.92
C ALA A 261 7.33 -8.10 -26.75
N LYS A 262 6.09 -8.03 -26.25
CA LYS A 262 4.90 -8.46 -26.99
C LYS A 262 4.59 -7.58 -28.19
N THR A 263 4.95 -6.29 -28.13
CA THR A 263 4.65 -5.31 -29.18
C THR A 263 5.91 -4.67 -29.79
N HIS A 264 7.03 -4.66 -29.06
CA HIS A 264 8.28 -3.99 -29.42
C HIS A 264 9.50 -4.91 -29.24
N LEU A 265 9.38 -6.17 -29.67
CA LEU A 265 10.42 -7.21 -29.47
C LEU A 265 11.81 -6.77 -29.95
N ARG A 266 11.88 -6.05 -31.09
CA ARG A 266 13.15 -5.62 -31.67
C ARG A 266 13.88 -4.64 -30.76
N GLU A 267 13.21 -3.57 -30.34
CA GLU A 267 13.80 -2.55 -29.49
C GLU A 267 14.18 -3.12 -28.11
N VAL A 268 13.34 -3.98 -27.54
CA VAL A 268 13.65 -4.68 -26.27
C VAL A 268 14.91 -5.53 -26.42
N ASN A 269 15.03 -6.31 -27.50
CA ASN A 269 16.22 -7.11 -27.77
C ASN A 269 17.46 -6.23 -28.00
N ASP A 270 17.33 -5.12 -28.74
CA ASP A 270 18.44 -4.19 -28.96
C ASP A 270 18.92 -3.58 -27.63
N ILE A 271 18.02 -3.27 -26.69
CA ILE A 271 18.39 -2.76 -25.37
C ILE A 271 19.16 -3.83 -24.58
N VAL A 272 18.62 -5.04 -24.50
CA VAL A 272 19.22 -6.11 -23.67
C VAL A 272 20.54 -6.61 -24.25
N THR A 273 20.62 -6.82 -25.56
CA THR A 273 21.81 -7.39 -26.22
C THR A 273 22.99 -6.41 -26.26
N ASN A 274 22.74 -5.12 -26.45
CA ASN A 274 23.82 -4.12 -26.49
C ASN A 274 24.39 -3.80 -25.10
N ASP A 275 23.72 -4.17 -23.99
CA ASP A 275 24.31 -4.05 -22.64
C ASP A 275 25.34 -5.16 -22.34
N ALA A 276 25.27 -6.30 -23.05
CA ALA A 276 26.13 -7.47 -22.84
C ALA A 276 27.49 -7.41 -23.57
N ILE A 277 27.78 -6.35 -24.33
CA ILE A 277 28.98 -6.24 -25.17
C ILE A 277 30.21 -5.82 -24.34
N ASP A 278 31.29 -6.62 -24.39
CA ASP A 278 32.53 -6.48 -23.60
C ASP A 278 33.37 -5.23 -23.97
N ARG A 279 34.34 -4.92 -23.10
CA ARG A 279 35.17 -3.70 -22.90
C ARG A 279 35.78 -3.03 -24.13
N THR A 280 35.84 -3.68 -25.29
CA THR A 280 36.47 -3.15 -26.51
C THR A 280 35.52 -2.39 -27.43
N GLY A 281 34.19 -2.53 -27.27
CA GLY A 281 33.14 -1.86 -28.09
C GLY A 281 32.15 -0.98 -27.31
N VAL A 282 32.48 -0.60 -26.07
CA VAL A 282 31.55 -0.12 -25.03
C VAL A 282 30.74 1.12 -25.44
N TRP A 283 31.36 2.10 -26.09
CA TRP A 283 30.68 3.37 -26.42
C TRP A 283 29.59 3.19 -27.49
N GLY A 284 29.93 2.56 -28.61
CA GLY A 284 28.95 2.35 -29.69
C GLY A 284 27.81 1.40 -29.29
N ALA A 285 28.07 0.45 -28.40
CA ALA A 285 27.02 -0.41 -27.84
C ALA A 285 26.05 0.37 -26.93
N ARG A 286 26.58 1.24 -26.06
CA ARG A 286 25.77 2.12 -25.19
C ARG A 286 24.91 3.09 -25.99
N GLU A 287 25.47 3.73 -27.00
CA GLU A 287 24.72 4.62 -27.89
C GLU A 287 23.57 3.87 -28.57
N LYS A 288 23.83 2.68 -29.15
CA LYS A 288 22.78 1.85 -29.74
C LYS A 288 21.69 1.43 -28.75
N ARG A 289 22.07 1.07 -27.52
CA ARG A 289 21.15 0.73 -26.42
C ARG A 289 20.27 1.93 -26.08
N ASN A 290 20.88 3.09 -25.88
CA ASN A 290 20.17 4.31 -25.51
C ASN A 290 19.24 4.75 -26.64
N ASP A 291 19.71 4.75 -27.90
CA ASP A 291 18.89 5.06 -29.07
C ASP A 291 17.69 4.11 -29.21
N ALA A 292 17.91 2.81 -28.99
CA ALA A 292 16.83 1.82 -28.99
C ALA A 292 15.81 2.09 -27.87
N PHE A 293 16.30 2.48 -26.69
CA PHE A 293 15.44 2.88 -25.58
C PHE A 293 14.63 4.14 -25.89
N VAL A 294 15.23 5.19 -26.45
CA VAL A 294 14.49 6.41 -26.82
C VAL A 294 13.44 6.09 -27.90
N ARG A 295 13.76 5.25 -28.90
CA ARG A 295 12.78 4.79 -29.92
C ARG A 295 11.62 4.02 -29.28
N LEU A 296 11.91 3.12 -28.34
CA LEU A 296 10.91 2.36 -27.61
C LEU A 296 9.99 3.28 -26.81
N VAL A 297 10.56 4.21 -26.04
CA VAL A 297 9.79 5.19 -25.25
C VAL A 297 8.92 6.04 -26.17
N ALA A 298 9.46 6.55 -27.28
CA ALA A 298 8.70 7.37 -28.22
C ALA A 298 7.50 6.60 -28.79
N ALA A 299 7.68 5.34 -29.20
CA ALA A 299 6.62 4.49 -29.71
C ALA A 299 5.51 4.24 -28.66
N VAL A 300 5.89 3.93 -27.42
CA VAL A 300 4.94 3.65 -26.33
C VAL A 300 4.20 4.92 -25.90
N VAL A 301 4.88 6.05 -25.77
CA VAL A 301 4.27 7.36 -25.46
C VAL A 301 3.27 7.76 -26.54
N GLN A 302 3.64 7.65 -27.81
CA GLN A 302 2.78 7.98 -28.93
C GLN A 302 1.53 7.08 -28.95
N SER A 303 1.69 5.78 -28.68
CA SER A 303 0.59 4.83 -28.57
C SER A 303 -0.36 5.16 -27.43
N ALA A 304 0.17 5.49 -26.24
CA ALA A 304 -0.61 5.88 -25.08
C ALA A 304 -1.45 7.14 -25.34
N ILE A 305 -0.84 8.18 -25.90
CA ILE A 305 -1.55 9.43 -26.22
C ILE A 305 -2.58 9.20 -27.34
N ASN A 306 -2.23 8.50 -28.41
CA ASN A 306 -3.19 8.13 -29.46
C ASN A 306 -4.39 7.34 -28.93
N THR A 307 -4.15 6.50 -27.93
CA THR A 307 -5.22 5.69 -27.32
C THR A 307 -6.14 6.55 -26.45
N SER A 308 -5.58 7.45 -25.63
CA SER A 308 -6.36 8.24 -24.67
C SER A 308 -6.90 9.56 -25.21
N CYS A 309 -6.10 10.32 -25.97
CA CYS A 309 -6.44 11.64 -26.50
C CYS A 309 -5.69 11.91 -27.82
N PRO A 310 -6.21 11.45 -28.98
CA PRO A 310 -5.56 11.65 -30.28
C PRO A 310 -5.26 13.13 -30.60
N ALA A 311 -6.16 14.04 -30.23
CA ALA A 311 -6.02 15.48 -30.49
C ALA A 311 -4.79 16.09 -29.79
N MET A 312 -4.35 15.51 -28.66
CA MET A 312 -3.17 15.97 -27.92
C MET A 312 -1.88 15.83 -28.73
N VAL A 313 -1.80 14.90 -29.69
CA VAL A 313 -0.58 14.66 -30.48
C VAL A 313 -0.20 15.89 -31.29
N ASP A 314 -1.16 16.41 -32.06
CA ASP A 314 -0.92 17.57 -32.91
C ASP A 314 -0.77 18.84 -32.07
N ALA A 315 -1.46 18.95 -30.94
CA ALA A 315 -1.26 20.08 -30.03
C ALA A 315 0.15 20.11 -29.43
N LEU A 316 0.67 18.97 -28.95
CA LEU A 316 2.04 18.89 -28.44
C LEU A 316 3.07 19.19 -29.51
N ARG A 317 2.87 18.69 -30.74
CA ARG A 317 3.74 18.95 -31.90
C ARG A 317 3.82 20.43 -32.24
N ASN A 318 2.69 21.12 -32.24
CA ASN A 318 2.60 22.51 -32.67
C ASN A 318 2.73 23.52 -31.51
N HIS A 319 3.08 23.07 -30.30
CA HIS A 319 3.21 23.94 -29.12
C HIS A 319 4.54 24.72 -29.10
N HIS A 320 4.61 25.78 -29.89
CA HIS A 320 5.81 26.63 -30.02
C HIS A 320 5.79 27.90 -29.15
N THR A 321 4.61 28.38 -28.76
CA THR A 321 4.42 29.66 -28.07
C THR A 321 3.60 29.50 -26.78
N GLY A 322 3.49 30.56 -25.98
CA GLY A 322 2.69 30.56 -24.75
C GLY A 322 3.36 29.91 -23.53
N LYS A 323 2.52 29.43 -22.60
CA LYS A 323 2.95 28.81 -21.33
C LYS A 323 3.56 27.43 -21.60
N ARG A 324 4.58 27.05 -20.84
CA ARG A 324 5.17 25.70 -20.91
C ARG A 324 4.13 24.62 -20.61
N PHE A 325 4.20 23.51 -21.34
CA PHE A 325 3.36 22.35 -21.13
C PHE A 325 4.21 21.17 -20.62
N ASN A 326 4.11 20.91 -19.32
CA ASN A 326 4.85 19.87 -18.64
C ASN A 326 4.15 18.51 -18.76
N VAL A 327 4.84 17.52 -19.33
CA VAL A 327 4.43 16.12 -19.46
C VAL A 327 5.27 15.27 -18.52
N ARG A 328 4.61 14.47 -17.67
CA ARG A 328 5.26 13.51 -16.78
C ARG A 328 5.15 12.10 -17.36
N LEU A 329 6.27 11.47 -17.69
CA LEU A 329 6.33 10.09 -18.14
C LEU A 329 6.54 9.16 -16.94
N CYS A 330 5.68 8.16 -16.83
CA CYS A 330 5.53 7.31 -15.65
C CYS A 330 5.78 5.85 -16.05
N PHE A 331 7.02 5.37 -15.87
CA PHE A 331 7.45 4.01 -16.19
C PHE A 331 7.23 3.10 -14.97
N ASP A 332 6.09 2.43 -14.89
CA ASP A 332 5.81 1.45 -13.83
C ASP A 332 6.39 0.08 -14.17
N ASP A 333 6.58 -0.78 -13.17
CA ASP A 333 7.04 -2.16 -13.34
C ASP A 333 8.33 -2.31 -14.18
N MET A 334 9.19 -1.29 -14.25
CA MET A 334 10.47 -1.40 -14.99
C MET A 334 11.40 -2.48 -14.40
N GLY A 335 11.18 -2.85 -13.14
CA GLY A 335 11.80 -4.02 -12.53
C GLY A 335 13.27 -3.80 -12.18
N ASP A 336 14.05 -4.88 -12.20
CA ASP A 336 15.49 -4.86 -11.97
C ASP A 336 16.35 -5.12 -13.20
N ASN A 337 15.75 -5.04 -14.39
CA ASN A 337 16.48 -5.23 -15.63
C ASN A 337 17.55 -4.15 -15.80
N LEU A 338 18.81 -4.58 -15.68
CA LEU A 338 19.96 -3.70 -15.65
C LEU A 338 20.10 -2.84 -16.92
N ALA A 339 19.87 -3.43 -18.10
CA ALA A 339 19.97 -2.72 -19.37
C ALA A 339 18.94 -1.59 -19.48
N PHE A 340 17.71 -1.83 -19.03
CA PHE A 340 16.65 -0.83 -18.99
C PHE A 340 16.94 0.29 -17.99
N VAL A 341 17.39 -0.05 -16.77
CA VAL A 341 17.70 0.97 -15.76
C VAL A 341 18.89 1.82 -16.19
N ARG A 342 19.93 1.24 -16.81
CA ARG A 342 21.07 1.99 -17.35
C ARG A 342 20.67 2.91 -18.51
N ALA A 343 19.91 2.39 -19.47
CA ALA A 343 19.39 3.19 -20.57
C ALA A 343 18.49 4.34 -20.09
N TYR A 344 17.69 4.10 -19.04
CA TYR A 344 16.90 5.12 -18.36
C TYR A 344 17.77 6.19 -17.68
N CYS A 345 18.85 5.80 -17.00
CA CYS A 345 19.76 6.76 -16.34
C CYS A 345 20.56 7.60 -17.36
N ALA A 346 20.80 7.05 -18.54
CA ALA A 346 21.44 7.74 -19.66
C ALA A 346 20.45 8.52 -20.54
N PHE A 347 19.18 8.59 -20.14
CA PHE A 347 18.11 9.13 -20.98
C PHE A 347 18.18 10.65 -21.10
N ASP A 348 18.03 11.16 -22.33
CA ASP A 348 18.03 12.58 -22.63
C ASP A 348 16.62 13.05 -23.05
N PRO A 349 15.88 13.78 -22.18
CA PRO A 349 14.54 14.25 -22.50
C PRO A 349 14.44 15.14 -23.76
N PRO A 350 15.40 16.04 -24.08
CA PRO A 350 15.48 16.73 -25.36
C PRO A 350 15.46 15.79 -26.57
N SER A 351 16.30 14.75 -26.60
CA SER A 351 16.33 13.77 -27.70
C SER A 351 14.98 13.06 -27.87
N LEU A 352 14.30 12.73 -26.77
CA LEU A 352 12.94 12.17 -26.84
C LEU A 352 11.94 13.16 -27.41
N ARG A 353 11.97 14.41 -26.97
CA ARG A 353 11.07 15.46 -27.46
C ARG A 353 11.22 15.65 -28.97
N ASP A 354 12.46 15.67 -29.46
CA ASP A 354 12.76 15.83 -30.88
C ASP A 354 12.25 14.63 -31.70
N MET A 355 12.41 13.41 -31.17
CA MET A 355 11.89 12.19 -31.80
C MET A 355 10.36 12.07 -31.78
N LEU A 356 9.71 12.61 -30.74
CA LEU A 356 8.25 12.75 -30.70
C LEU A 356 7.74 13.92 -31.56
N HIS A 357 8.67 14.71 -32.11
CA HIS A 357 8.39 15.96 -32.82
C HIS A 357 7.55 16.93 -32.00
N TRP A 358 7.77 16.99 -30.68
CA TRP A 358 7.05 17.90 -29.79
C TRP A 358 7.65 19.30 -29.84
N GLY A 359 6.78 20.31 -29.70
CA GLY A 359 7.18 21.70 -29.72
C GLY A 359 8.14 22.06 -28.56
N PRO A 360 8.97 23.11 -28.72
CA PRO A 360 10.01 23.48 -27.76
C PRO A 360 9.47 23.97 -26.41
N ARG A 361 8.16 24.27 -26.31
CA ARG A 361 7.49 24.65 -25.06
C ARG A 361 6.97 23.44 -24.27
N VAL A 362 7.11 22.22 -24.80
CA VAL A 362 6.82 20.99 -24.08
C VAL A 362 8.04 20.56 -23.26
N GLU A 363 7.85 20.37 -21.96
CA GLU A 363 8.90 19.86 -21.05
C GLU A 363 8.54 18.44 -20.61
N ILE A 364 9.54 17.55 -20.62
CA ILE A 364 9.37 16.14 -20.28
C ILE A 364 10.05 15.88 -18.94
N PHE A 365 9.28 15.36 -17.98
CA PHE A 365 9.77 14.89 -16.69
C PHE A 365 9.59 13.39 -16.63
N ILE A 366 10.62 12.65 -16.25
CA ILE A 366 10.60 11.19 -16.36
C ILE A 366 10.78 10.58 -14.99
N VAL A 367 9.87 9.69 -14.63
CA VAL A 367 9.88 8.98 -13.36
C VAL A 367 9.67 7.49 -13.64
N ALA A 368 10.52 6.65 -13.06
CA ALA A 368 10.39 5.21 -13.12
C ALA A 368 10.22 4.63 -11.72
N ALA A 369 9.34 3.64 -11.62
CA ALA A 369 9.06 2.91 -10.39
C ALA A 369 8.97 1.41 -10.71
N GLY A 370 9.22 0.58 -9.70
CA GLY A 370 9.18 -0.86 -9.89
C GLY A 370 9.68 -1.60 -8.66
N THR A 371 9.36 -2.89 -8.62
CA THR A 371 9.95 -3.82 -7.66
C THR A 371 11.39 -4.10 -8.10
N GLY A 372 12.38 -3.95 -7.22
CA GLY A 372 13.79 -4.09 -7.60
C GLY A 372 14.54 -2.82 -8.01
N ILE A 373 13.83 -1.74 -8.37
CA ILE A 373 14.48 -0.46 -8.75
C ILE A 373 15.24 0.14 -7.56
N GLY A 374 16.47 0.60 -7.82
CA GLY A 374 17.39 1.18 -6.84
C GLY A 374 18.27 0.15 -6.14
N SER A 375 18.37 -1.07 -6.67
CA SER A 375 19.30 -2.08 -6.13
C SER A 375 20.76 -1.77 -6.48
N VAL A 376 21.70 -2.28 -5.67
CA VAL A 376 23.16 -2.06 -5.85
C VAL A 376 23.65 -2.40 -7.26
N MET A 377 23.04 -3.39 -7.91
CA MET A 377 23.49 -3.89 -9.21
C MET A 377 23.20 -2.92 -10.37
N GLN A 378 22.30 -1.95 -10.17
CA GLN A 378 21.73 -1.15 -11.26
C GLN A 378 22.59 0.02 -11.77
N PRO A 379 23.30 0.79 -10.93
CA PRO A 379 24.01 1.99 -11.35
C PRO A 379 25.54 1.83 -11.38
N ALA A 380 26.10 0.67 -11.69
CA ALA A 380 27.57 0.51 -11.71
C ALA A 380 28.28 1.22 -12.90
N GLY A 381 27.67 2.19 -13.60
CA GLY A 381 28.15 2.75 -14.87
C GLY A 381 28.55 4.24 -14.84
N SER A 382 29.35 4.68 -15.82
CA SER A 382 29.69 6.10 -16.03
C SER A 382 28.49 6.99 -16.41
N GLU A 383 27.32 6.38 -16.61
CA GLU A 383 26.05 7.01 -16.99
C GLU A 383 25.30 7.61 -15.77
N ASN A 384 25.87 7.50 -14.57
CA ASN A 384 25.29 7.91 -13.30
C ASN A 384 25.14 9.43 -13.07
N THR A 385 25.52 10.29 -14.00
CA THR A 385 25.57 11.73 -13.74
C THR A 385 24.20 12.42 -13.71
N PHE A 386 23.12 11.75 -14.16
CA PHE A 386 21.83 12.41 -14.45
C PHE A 386 20.58 11.74 -13.85
N TYR A 387 20.69 11.02 -12.73
CA TYR A 387 19.52 10.47 -12.04
C TYR A 387 19.43 10.84 -10.55
N HIS A 388 18.21 10.84 -10.04
CA HIS A 388 17.88 11.00 -8.63
C HIS A 388 17.17 9.74 -8.15
N LEU A 389 17.82 8.95 -7.29
CA LEU A 389 17.17 7.84 -6.60
C LEU A 389 16.43 8.38 -5.39
N THR A 390 15.10 8.32 -5.44
CA THR A 390 14.25 8.53 -4.29
C THR A 390 13.77 7.20 -3.75
N ARG A 391 13.76 7.08 -2.43
CA ARG A 391 13.30 5.88 -1.75
C ARG A 391 12.05 6.13 -0.99
N LEU A 392 11.09 5.30 -1.33
CA LEU A 392 9.85 5.20 -0.64
C LEU A 392 9.96 4.17 0.49
N THR A 393 10.64 4.55 1.57
CA THR A 393 10.77 3.74 2.79
C THR A 393 10.26 4.48 4.02
N SER A 394 9.75 3.73 5.00
CA SER A 394 9.31 4.25 6.29
C SER A 394 10.43 4.93 7.09
N ALA A 395 11.67 4.46 6.92
CA ALA A 395 12.83 4.96 7.65
C ALA A 395 13.24 6.41 7.30
N GLY A 396 12.93 6.89 6.09
CA GLY A 396 13.26 8.25 5.66
C GLY A 396 12.18 9.29 5.97
N PHE A 397 10.93 8.86 6.11
CA PHE A 397 9.75 9.74 6.20
C PHE A 397 8.61 9.13 7.03
N PRO A 398 8.83 8.75 8.31
CA PRO A 398 7.82 8.04 9.12
C PRO A 398 6.46 8.76 9.16
N ASP A 399 6.46 10.09 9.23
CA ASP A 399 5.24 10.91 9.26
C ASP A 399 4.43 10.86 7.96
N ILE A 400 5.10 10.68 6.81
CA ILE A 400 4.46 10.75 5.49
C ILE A 400 3.69 9.47 5.17
N TRP A 401 4.17 8.32 5.64
CA TRP A 401 3.55 7.02 5.37
C TRP A 401 2.28 6.83 6.18
N THR A 402 2.36 7.07 7.48
CA THR A 402 1.17 7.10 8.33
C THR A 402 0.22 8.24 7.94
N GLY A 403 0.78 9.37 7.49
CA GLY A 403 -0.01 10.48 6.97
C GLY A 403 -0.96 10.07 5.84
N LEU A 404 -0.60 9.09 5.02
CA LEU A 404 -1.48 8.62 3.94
C LEU A 404 -2.66 7.79 4.48
N TYR A 405 -2.44 6.87 5.43
CA TYR A 405 -3.53 6.19 6.14
C TYR A 405 -4.49 7.22 6.75
N TRP A 406 -3.93 8.19 7.48
CA TRP A 406 -4.74 9.22 8.14
C TRP A 406 -5.48 10.13 7.17
N ARG A 407 -4.94 10.40 5.98
CA ARG A 407 -5.66 11.12 4.92
C ARG A 407 -6.85 10.32 4.39
N MET A 408 -6.68 9.01 4.15
CA MET A 408 -7.80 8.13 3.76
C MET A 408 -8.84 8.04 4.88
N ARG A 409 -8.38 7.90 6.13
CA ARG A 409 -9.23 7.81 7.33
C ARG A 409 -10.05 9.09 7.56
N THR A 410 -9.39 10.24 7.49
CA THR A 410 -10.00 11.58 7.55
C THR A 410 -11.01 11.77 6.42
N HIS A 411 -10.68 11.32 5.21
CA HIS A 411 -11.59 11.40 4.08
C HIS A 411 -12.92 10.70 4.34
N LEU A 412 -12.88 9.45 4.82
CA LEU A 412 -14.09 8.71 5.14
C LEU A 412 -14.90 9.40 6.23
N LEU A 413 -14.23 9.85 7.28
CA LEU A 413 -14.90 10.45 8.44
C LEU A 413 -15.61 11.77 8.11
N PHE A 414 -15.00 12.63 7.27
CA PHE A 414 -15.52 13.98 7.01
C PHE A 414 -16.36 14.12 5.73
N ASP A 415 -16.04 13.37 4.66
CA ASP A 415 -16.69 13.58 3.36
C ASP A 415 -17.90 12.66 3.14
N HIS A 416 -17.90 11.44 3.70
CA HIS A 416 -19.01 10.49 3.56
C HIS A 416 -20.10 10.65 4.61
N HIS A 417 -19.80 11.35 5.71
CA HIS A 417 -20.77 11.69 6.75
C HIS A 417 -21.00 13.19 6.85
N PRO A 418 -21.39 13.89 5.75
CA PRO A 418 -21.51 15.33 5.77
C PRO A 418 -22.67 15.74 6.67
N SER A 419 -22.35 16.18 7.90
CA SER A 419 -23.01 17.21 8.75
C SER A 419 -24.54 17.26 8.86
N ARG A 420 -25.30 16.33 8.29
CA ARG A 420 -26.77 16.29 8.37
C ARG A 420 -27.24 16.01 9.79
N VAL A 421 -26.35 15.54 10.67
CA VAL A 421 -26.60 15.31 12.09
C VAL A 421 -26.26 16.54 12.97
N CYS A 422 -25.51 17.54 12.47
CA CYS A 422 -24.93 18.62 13.31
C CYS A 422 -25.28 20.05 12.87
N ARG A 423 -26.53 20.34 12.50
CA ARG A 423 -26.96 21.74 12.21
C ARG A 423 -27.47 22.55 13.39
N SER A 424 -27.48 22.00 14.61
CA SER A 424 -27.73 22.80 15.82
C SER A 424 -26.41 23.39 16.31
N LYS A 425 -26.29 24.73 16.29
CA LYS A 425 -25.07 25.46 16.68
C LYS A 425 -24.76 25.40 18.19
N ASP A 426 -25.69 24.89 19.01
CA ASP A 426 -25.60 25.03 20.47
C ASP A 426 -25.31 23.72 21.22
N ASN A 427 -25.18 22.59 20.52
CA ASN A 427 -24.70 21.34 21.10
C ASN A 427 -23.60 20.75 20.22
N VAL A 428 -22.36 20.79 20.70
CA VAL A 428 -21.28 19.95 20.15
C VAL A 428 -21.69 18.51 20.43
N GLY A 429 -22.38 17.89 19.48
CA GLY A 429 -22.93 16.55 19.65
C GLY A 429 -21.80 15.54 19.94
N PRO A 430 -22.10 14.44 20.66
CA PRO A 430 -21.13 13.37 20.97
C PRO A 430 -20.31 12.87 19.76
N LEU A 431 -20.90 12.87 18.55
CA LEU A 431 -20.20 12.51 17.31
C LEU A 431 -19.09 13.52 16.92
N ALA A 432 -19.30 14.82 17.17
CA ALA A 432 -18.28 15.84 16.93
C ALA A 432 -17.12 15.73 17.92
N THR A 433 -17.40 15.29 19.16
CA THR A 433 -16.35 14.94 20.14
C THR A 433 -15.53 13.76 19.64
N LEU A 434 -16.16 12.68 19.18
CA LEU A 434 -15.47 11.53 18.60
C LEU A 434 -14.58 11.94 17.42
N GLN A 435 -15.08 12.78 16.50
CA GLN A 435 -14.29 13.28 15.37
C GLN A 435 -13.05 14.07 15.81
N ARG A 436 -13.18 14.88 16.87
CA ARG A 436 -12.05 15.63 17.45
C ARG A 436 -11.02 14.68 18.08
N GLU A 437 -11.47 13.64 18.75
CA GLU A 437 -10.59 12.64 19.37
C GLU A 437 -9.87 11.78 18.32
N VAL A 438 -10.54 11.39 17.22
CA VAL A 438 -9.88 10.75 16.07
C VAL A 438 -8.80 11.66 15.49
N THR A 439 -9.08 12.96 15.39
CA THR A 439 -8.10 13.97 14.96
C THR A 439 -6.93 14.07 15.93
N ALA A 440 -7.18 14.02 17.24
CA ALA A 440 -6.12 14.02 18.25
C ALA A 440 -5.24 12.75 18.20
N VAL A 441 -5.83 11.58 17.94
CA VAL A 441 -5.08 10.33 17.71
C VAL A 441 -4.19 10.46 16.47
N ARG A 442 -4.71 11.03 15.37
CA ARG A 442 -3.91 11.30 14.17
C ARG A 442 -2.71 12.17 14.50
N ASP A 443 -2.94 13.30 15.18
CA ASP A 443 -1.92 14.30 15.43
C ASP A 443 -0.82 13.75 16.38
N SER A 444 -1.20 12.87 17.32
CA SER A 444 -0.28 12.20 18.24
C SER A 444 0.29 10.86 17.73
N TRP A 445 -0.01 10.45 16.50
CA TRP A 445 0.32 9.09 16.06
C TRP A 445 1.81 8.80 15.96
N CYS A 446 2.57 9.80 15.49
CA CYS A 446 4.02 9.73 15.33
C CYS A 446 4.77 10.33 16.54
N ASP A 447 4.03 10.88 17.50
CA ASP A 447 4.56 11.46 18.73
C ASP A 447 4.90 10.37 19.76
N ASP A 448 5.15 10.79 21.00
CA ASP A 448 5.40 9.90 22.13
C ASP A 448 4.31 8.84 22.29
N ARG A 449 4.73 7.58 22.46
CA ARG A 449 3.82 6.43 22.57
C ARG A 449 2.82 6.59 23.71
N SER A 450 3.22 7.18 24.85
CA SER A 450 2.31 7.39 25.96
C SER A 450 1.22 8.41 25.63
N GLN A 451 1.53 9.46 24.85
CA GLN A 451 0.52 10.40 24.38
C GLN A 451 -0.45 9.74 23.41
N ARG A 452 0.06 8.97 22.44
CA ARG A 452 -0.79 8.22 21.51
C ARG A 452 -1.74 7.28 22.26
N ASP A 453 -1.22 6.52 23.22
CA ASP A 453 -2.00 5.58 24.02
C ASP A 453 -3.08 6.30 24.85
N GLU A 454 -2.77 7.47 25.43
CA GLU A 454 -3.75 8.31 26.13
C GLU A 454 -4.89 8.74 25.19
N LYS A 455 -4.58 9.19 23.96
CA LYS A 455 -5.59 9.63 22.99
C LYS A 455 -6.42 8.47 22.46
N LEU A 456 -5.81 7.29 22.27
CA LEU A 456 -6.54 6.07 21.94
C LEU A 456 -7.56 5.73 23.03
N LEU A 457 -7.16 5.80 24.30
CA LEU A 457 -8.04 5.52 25.44
C LEU A 457 -9.20 6.52 25.54
N GLN A 458 -8.91 7.82 25.39
CA GLN A 458 -9.92 8.88 25.38
C GLN A 458 -10.98 8.64 24.30
N ARG A 459 -10.55 8.41 23.06
CA ARG A 459 -11.46 8.08 21.96
C ARG A 459 -12.30 6.84 22.25
N SER A 460 -11.68 5.79 22.79
CA SER A 460 -12.36 4.52 23.04
C SER A 460 -13.45 4.66 24.10
N ALA A 461 -13.22 5.51 25.12
CA ALA A 461 -14.23 5.82 26.13
C ALA A 461 -15.44 6.56 25.53
N THR A 462 -15.21 7.57 24.69
CA THR A 462 -16.28 8.31 23.99
C THR A 462 -17.06 7.39 23.05
N LEU A 463 -16.36 6.55 22.28
CA LEU A 463 -16.99 5.58 21.39
C LEU A 463 -17.86 4.57 22.15
N ALA A 464 -17.37 4.07 23.29
CA ALA A 464 -18.16 3.18 24.15
C ALA A 464 -19.42 3.87 24.69
N GLY A 465 -19.32 5.14 25.08
CA GLY A 465 -20.49 5.94 25.49
C GLY A 465 -21.52 6.10 24.37
N LEU A 466 -21.05 6.38 23.15
CA LEU A 466 -21.87 6.49 21.94
C LEU A 466 -22.59 5.17 21.60
N LEU A 467 -21.87 4.04 21.66
CA LEU A 467 -22.44 2.72 21.39
C LEU A 467 -23.52 2.34 22.42
N LYS A 468 -23.29 2.64 23.70
CA LYS A 468 -24.28 2.41 24.76
C LYS A 468 -25.53 3.25 24.55
N ALA A 469 -25.36 4.54 24.24
CA ALA A 469 -26.48 5.44 23.94
C ALA A 469 -27.26 4.95 22.70
N HIS A 470 -26.55 4.62 21.62
CA HIS A 470 -27.17 4.10 20.39
C HIS A 470 -27.94 2.81 20.64
N THR A 471 -27.39 1.87 21.40
CA THR A 471 -28.07 0.60 21.76
C THR A 471 -29.34 0.85 22.57
N ALA A 472 -29.32 1.82 23.50
CA ALA A 472 -30.51 2.21 24.25
C ALA A 472 -31.59 2.82 23.34
N ASP A 473 -31.18 3.66 22.38
CA ASP A 473 -32.08 4.22 21.37
C ASP A 473 -32.69 3.12 20.49
N ILE A 474 -31.90 2.10 20.08
CA ILE A 474 -32.41 0.97 19.30
C ILE A 474 -33.59 0.28 19.98
N ASN A 475 -33.48 0.05 21.28
CA ASN A 475 -34.50 -0.65 22.04
C ASN A 475 -35.76 0.20 22.30
N ALA A 476 -35.68 1.52 22.10
CA ALA A 476 -36.76 2.46 22.40
C ALA A 476 -37.60 2.86 21.17
N ILE A 477 -37.18 2.50 19.94
CA ILE A 477 -37.77 3.01 18.70
C ILE A 477 -38.92 2.11 18.20
N PRO A 478 -40.09 2.68 17.82
CA PRO A 478 -41.16 1.98 17.10
C PRO A 478 -40.82 1.78 15.61
N ASP A 479 -41.41 0.77 14.96
CA ASP A 479 -41.18 0.31 13.57
C ASP A 479 -41.44 1.38 12.46
N ASP A 480 -40.66 2.46 12.41
CA ASP A 480 -40.68 3.47 11.34
C ASP A 480 -39.51 3.23 10.35
N PRO A 481 -39.80 2.95 9.06
CA PRO A 481 -38.79 2.69 8.03
C PRO A 481 -37.76 3.81 7.82
N ASP A 482 -38.16 5.08 7.93
CA ASP A 482 -37.24 6.21 7.73
C ASP A 482 -36.30 6.40 8.92
N HIS A 483 -36.77 6.06 10.12
CA HIS A 483 -35.95 5.98 11.32
C HIS A 483 -34.96 4.82 11.24
N LEU A 484 -35.41 3.63 10.82
CA LEU A 484 -34.54 2.46 10.60
C LEU A 484 -33.41 2.76 9.60
N ARG A 485 -33.69 3.51 8.51
CA ARG A 485 -32.66 3.88 7.53
C ARG A 485 -31.59 4.81 8.10
N LYS A 486 -31.98 5.84 8.87
CA LYS A 486 -31.02 6.75 9.53
C LYS A 486 -30.21 6.04 10.60
N MET A 487 -30.88 5.17 11.35
CA MET A 487 -30.30 4.38 12.41
C MET A 487 -29.26 3.38 11.86
N ASN A 488 -29.53 2.75 10.72
CA ASN A 488 -28.55 1.92 10.02
C ASN A 488 -27.29 2.72 9.63
N ALA A 489 -27.43 3.96 9.15
CA ALA A 489 -26.27 4.79 8.81
C ALA A 489 -25.41 5.15 10.05
N THR A 490 -26.05 5.44 11.19
CA THR A 490 -25.33 5.66 12.46
C THR A 490 -24.69 4.37 12.99
N SER A 491 -25.40 3.23 12.92
CA SER A 491 -24.86 1.91 13.28
C SER A 491 -23.61 1.58 12.47
N THR A 492 -23.67 1.75 11.15
CA THR A 492 -22.53 1.53 10.26
C THR A 492 -21.35 2.42 10.64
N LEU A 493 -21.58 3.72 10.88
CA LEU A 493 -20.51 4.63 11.30
C LEU A 493 -19.87 4.17 12.60
N LEU A 494 -20.66 3.87 13.63
CA LEU A 494 -20.13 3.44 14.92
C LEU A 494 -19.42 2.08 14.83
N ALA A 495 -19.88 1.16 13.97
CA ALA A 495 -19.21 -0.10 13.68
C ALA A 495 -17.84 0.14 13.01
N GLN A 496 -17.80 0.98 11.97
CA GLN A 496 -16.56 1.36 11.30
C GLN A 496 -15.57 1.99 12.28
N GLU A 497 -16.00 2.95 13.10
CA GLU A 497 -15.17 3.59 14.11
C GLU A 497 -14.63 2.60 15.15
N SER A 498 -15.43 1.60 15.53
CA SER A 498 -15.01 0.53 16.46
C SER A 498 -13.96 -0.38 15.86
N LEU A 499 -14.10 -0.75 14.58
CA LEU A 499 -13.13 -1.54 13.86
C LEU A 499 -11.82 -0.76 13.68
N PHE A 500 -11.88 0.51 13.26
CA PHE A 500 -10.70 1.37 13.17
C PHE A 500 -10.01 1.53 14.53
N ALA A 501 -10.77 1.74 15.60
CA ALA A 501 -10.21 1.85 16.93
C ALA A 501 -9.47 0.56 17.36
N SER A 502 -10.02 -0.60 16.99
CA SER A 502 -9.41 -1.90 17.25
C SER A 502 -8.12 -2.10 16.44
N ILE A 503 -8.13 -1.77 15.15
CA ILE A 503 -6.97 -1.86 14.24
C ILE A 503 -5.83 -0.95 14.72
N GLU A 504 -6.16 0.27 15.13
CA GLU A 504 -5.18 1.24 15.55
C GLU A 504 -4.59 0.95 16.94
N SER A 505 -5.31 0.20 17.77
CA SER A 505 -4.85 -0.25 19.09
C SER A 505 -4.07 -1.57 19.02
N ASP A 506 -4.29 -2.38 17.98
CA ASP A 506 -3.55 -3.62 17.74
C ASP A 506 -2.17 -3.32 17.12
N ALA A 507 -1.10 -3.81 17.75
CA ALA A 507 0.27 -3.47 17.36
C ALA A 507 0.63 -3.94 15.94
N ALA A 508 0.21 -5.14 15.55
CA ALA A 508 0.49 -5.70 14.23
C ALA A 508 -0.26 -4.92 13.14
N CYS A 509 -1.54 -4.64 13.37
CA CYS A 509 -2.37 -3.82 12.47
C CYS A 509 -1.81 -2.41 12.34
N ALA A 510 -1.54 -1.71 13.46
CA ALA A 510 -0.99 -0.36 13.48
C ALA A 510 0.33 -0.25 12.71
N VAL A 511 1.18 -1.26 12.83
CA VAL A 511 2.43 -1.35 12.07
C VAL A 511 2.18 -1.57 10.58
N ALA A 512 1.23 -2.42 10.22
CA ALA A 512 0.87 -2.68 8.83
C ALA A 512 0.30 -1.44 8.12
N LEU A 513 -0.31 -0.49 8.84
CA LEU A 513 -0.78 0.80 8.29
C LEU A 513 0.35 1.66 7.69
N SER A 514 1.61 1.39 8.03
CA SER A 514 2.76 2.09 7.42
C SER A 514 2.96 1.75 5.94
N ASN A 515 2.42 0.63 5.45
CA ASN A 515 2.39 0.30 4.02
C ASN A 515 1.10 0.87 3.39
N PRO A 516 1.15 1.74 2.37
CA PRO A 516 -0.04 2.36 1.79
C PRO A 516 -1.05 1.40 1.18
N ARG A 517 -0.57 0.30 0.61
CA ARG A 517 -1.46 -0.68 0.02
C ARG A 517 -2.21 -1.41 1.12
N MET A 518 -1.51 -1.79 2.20
CA MET A 518 -2.15 -2.34 3.39
C MET A 518 -3.12 -1.34 4.00
N ALA A 519 -2.73 -0.07 4.19
CA ALA A 519 -3.61 0.97 4.70
C ALA A 519 -4.90 1.12 3.87
N ALA A 520 -4.80 1.19 2.54
CA ALA A 520 -5.96 1.25 1.66
C ALA A 520 -6.85 0.00 1.77
N LEU A 521 -6.24 -1.19 1.88
CA LEU A 521 -6.97 -2.45 2.09
C LEU A 521 -7.66 -2.47 3.47
N PHE A 522 -7.00 -2.04 4.54
CA PHE A 522 -7.61 -1.92 5.87
C PHE A 522 -8.84 -1.02 5.81
N VAL A 523 -8.70 0.16 5.24
CA VAL A 523 -9.80 1.13 5.10
C VAL A 523 -10.97 0.54 4.31
N SER A 524 -10.68 -0.15 3.21
CA SER A 524 -11.71 -0.83 2.39
C SER A 524 -12.38 -1.99 3.14
N VAL A 525 -11.61 -2.88 3.77
CA VAL A 525 -12.13 -4.07 4.46
C VAL A 525 -12.93 -3.68 5.70
N VAL A 526 -12.54 -2.61 6.41
CA VAL A 526 -13.32 -2.09 7.53
C VAL A 526 -14.71 -1.65 7.10
N GLN A 527 -14.83 -0.94 5.97
CA GLN A 527 -16.14 -0.56 5.44
C GLN A 527 -16.98 -1.79 5.11
N GLU A 528 -16.40 -2.77 4.39
CA GLU A 528 -17.08 -4.03 4.05
C GLU A 528 -17.55 -4.79 5.29
N VAL A 529 -16.68 -4.97 6.30
CA VAL A 529 -17.02 -5.69 7.52
C VAL A 529 -18.07 -4.95 8.35
N ALA A 530 -18.00 -3.62 8.43
CA ALA A 530 -18.99 -2.83 9.15
C ALA A 530 -20.37 -2.85 8.47
N ASP A 531 -20.39 -2.80 7.13
CA ASP A 531 -21.61 -2.93 6.34
C ASP A 531 -22.23 -4.32 6.57
N ASP A 532 -21.44 -5.39 6.49
CA ASP A 532 -21.88 -6.76 6.75
C ASP A 532 -22.46 -6.92 8.18
N GLN A 533 -21.75 -6.40 9.20
CA GLN A 533 -22.22 -6.45 10.59
C GLN A 533 -23.56 -5.73 10.77
N THR A 534 -23.71 -4.58 10.13
CA THR A 534 -24.94 -3.78 10.21
C THR A 534 -26.10 -4.47 9.48
N ILE A 535 -25.86 -5.04 8.29
CA ILE A 535 -26.87 -5.74 7.49
C ILE A 535 -27.37 -6.99 8.21
N LEU A 536 -26.46 -7.74 8.85
CA LEU A 536 -26.80 -8.98 9.56
C LEU A 536 -27.44 -8.73 10.93
N GLY A 537 -27.59 -7.47 11.37
CA GLY A 537 -28.09 -7.13 12.70
C GLY A 537 -27.21 -7.68 13.82
N LEU A 538 -25.93 -7.95 13.52
CA LEU A 538 -24.96 -8.34 14.54
C LEU A 538 -24.71 -7.12 15.42
N SER A 539 -24.58 -7.36 16.73
CA SER A 539 -24.28 -6.29 17.68
C SER A 539 -23.06 -5.50 17.18
N VAL A 540 -23.17 -4.17 17.15
CA VAL A 540 -22.09 -3.25 16.75
C VAL A 540 -20.83 -3.45 17.60
N LEU A 541 -20.98 -4.10 18.76
CA LEU A 541 -19.86 -4.51 19.60
C LEU A 541 -19.26 -5.81 19.04
N PRO A 542 -18.00 -5.79 18.59
CA PRO A 542 -17.28 -7.01 18.26
C PRO A 542 -17.11 -7.83 19.54
N SER A 543 -18.03 -8.76 19.80
CA SER A 543 -17.97 -9.66 20.95
C SER A 543 -16.89 -10.71 20.70
N GLY A 544 -15.68 -10.45 21.23
CA GLY A 544 -14.60 -11.43 21.26
C GLY A 544 -14.00 -11.85 19.91
N THR A 545 -14.36 -11.18 18.80
CA THR A 545 -13.76 -11.46 17.49
C THR A 545 -12.36 -10.86 17.41
N SER A 546 -11.35 -11.70 17.14
CA SER A 546 -9.98 -11.24 16.92
C SER A 546 -9.94 -10.34 15.68
N ILE A 547 -9.61 -9.05 15.85
CA ILE A 547 -9.45 -8.10 14.74
C ILE A 547 -8.44 -8.61 13.69
N GLN A 548 -7.49 -9.41 14.15
CA GLN A 548 -6.51 -10.06 13.28
C GLN A 548 -7.19 -11.07 12.34
N ARG A 549 -8.13 -11.87 12.84
CA ARG A 549 -8.88 -12.83 12.01
C ARG A 549 -9.92 -12.13 11.14
N THR A 550 -10.65 -11.18 11.69
CA THR A 550 -11.75 -10.51 10.99
C THR A 550 -11.25 -9.58 9.88
N VAL A 551 -10.17 -8.83 10.13
CA VAL A 551 -9.68 -7.79 9.22
C VAL A 551 -8.28 -8.10 8.69
N LEU A 552 -7.28 -8.27 9.56
CA LEU A 552 -5.87 -8.39 9.11
C LEU A 552 -5.65 -9.59 8.18
N GLN A 553 -6.24 -10.75 8.48
CA GLN A 553 -6.14 -11.95 7.63
C GLN A 553 -6.75 -11.70 6.25
N ARG A 554 -7.95 -11.11 6.19
CA ARG A 554 -8.57 -10.70 4.91
C ARG A 554 -7.66 -9.74 4.15
N VAL A 555 -7.14 -8.72 4.82
CA VAL A 555 -6.21 -7.74 4.23
C VAL A 555 -4.94 -8.43 3.70
N ALA A 556 -4.34 -9.36 4.46
CA ALA A 556 -3.13 -10.08 4.06
C ALA A 556 -3.37 -10.97 2.83
N VAL A 557 -4.50 -11.70 2.79
CA VAL A 557 -4.91 -12.52 1.64
C VAL A 557 -5.13 -11.65 0.40
N LEU A 558 -5.81 -10.51 0.57
CA LEU A 558 -6.01 -9.55 -0.52
C LEU A 558 -4.68 -8.97 -1.00
N TYR A 559 -3.79 -8.56 -0.09
CA TYR A 559 -2.45 -8.07 -0.41
C TYR A 559 -1.63 -9.11 -1.19
N LYS A 560 -1.66 -10.38 -0.76
CA LYS A 560 -1.04 -11.51 -1.44
C LYS A 560 -1.50 -11.63 -2.89
N SER A 561 -2.80 -11.49 -3.13
CA SER A 561 -3.38 -11.58 -4.48
C SER A 561 -2.94 -10.45 -5.44
N LEU A 562 -2.48 -9.32 -4.89
CA LEU A 562 -2.12 -8.09 -5.60
C LEU A 562 -0.60 -7.83 -5.69
N SER A 563 0.22 -8.70 -5.12
CA SER A 563 1.68 -8.52 -5.01
C SER A 563 2.42 -9.68 -5.66
N GLY A 564 3.77 -9.63 -5.60
CA GLY A 564 4.64 -10.74 -6.01
C GLY A 564 4.46 -12.02 -5.18
N LEU A 565 3.62 -11.99 -4.15
CA LEU A 565 3.24 -13.15 -3.31
C LEU A 565 2.09 -13.97 -3.91
N LYS A 566 1.52 -13.56 -5.04
CA LYS A 566 0.44 -14.31 -5.69
C LYS A 566 0.87 -15.75 -5.95
N GLY A 567 0.08 -16.69 -5.43
CA GLY A 567 0.34 -18.13 -5.54
C GLY A 567 1.32 -18.71 -4.52
N ALA A 568 1.90 -17.90 -3.61
CA ALA A 568 2.77 -18.41 -2.57
C ALA A 568 2.00 -19.31 -1.59
N THR A 569 2.55 -20.47 -1.22
CA THR A 569 1.97 -21.32 -0.16
C THR A 569 2.35 -20.79 1.22
N PRO A 570 1.70 -21.23 2.31
CA PRO A 570 2.15 -20.87 3.66
C PRO A 570 3.60 -21.28 3.95
N GLU A 571 4.05 -22.44 3.44
CA GLU A 571 5.44 -22.91 3.59
C GLU A 571 6.42 -22.03 2.80
N GLU A 572 6.03 -21.61 1.59
CA GLU A 572 6.83 -20.66 0.83
C GLU A 572 6.88 -19.30 1.53
N THR A 573 5.76 -18.83 2.10
CA THR A 573 5.66 -17.57 2.84
C THR A 573 6.57 -17.58 4.07
N SER A 574 6.57 -18.68 4.83
CA SER A 574 7.49 -18.91 5.94
C SER A 574 8.94 -18.84 5.49
N ALA A 575 9.29 -19.52 4.39
CA ALA A 575 10.63 -19.50 3.85
C ALA A 575 11.05 -18.10 3.34
N LEU A 576 10.13 -17.34 2.73
CA LEU A 576 10.38 -15.96 2.32
C LEU A 576 10.66 -15.06 3.53
N LEU A 577 9.91 -15.22 4.63
CA LEU A 577 10.13 -14.47 5.86
C LEU A 577 11.50 -14.79 6.47
N ILE A 578 11.81 -16.08 6.64
CA ILE A 578 13.07 -16.54 7.22
C ILE A 578 14.27 -16.06 6.39
N GLU A 579 14.25 -16.26 5.07
CA GLU A 579 15.35 -15.81 4.21
C GLU A 579 15.49 -14.29 4.22
N SER A 580 14.37 -13.55 4.21
CA SER A 580 14.42 -12.07 4.28
C SER A 580 15.00 -11.57 5.60
N LEU A 581 14.66 -12.22 6.73
CA LEU A 581 15.23 -11.93 8.03
C LEU A 581 16.73 -12.25 8.08
N ARG A 582 17.19 -13.34 7.44
CA ARG A 582 18.62 -13.65 7.33
C ARG A 582 19.39 -12.56 6.59
N TYR A 583 18.89 -12.09 5.44
CA TYR A 583 19.48 -10.93 4.76
C TYR A 583 19.46 -9.66 5.61
N ALA A 584 18.37 -9.44 6.37
CA ALA A 584 18.24 -8.27 7.24
C ALA A 584 19.17 -8.32 8.46
N LEU A 585 19.55 -9.50 8.96
CA LEU A 585 20.38 -9.68 10.16
C LEU A 585 21.87 -9.86 9.85
N PHE A 586 22.20 -10.56 8.77
CA PHE A 586 23.54 -11.02 8.48
C PHE A 586 24.10 -10.35 7.22
N ASP A 587 25.08 -9.47 7.40
CA ASP A 587 25.77 -8.85 6.27
C ASP A 587 26.58 -9.89 5.49
N GLY A 588 26.53 -9.77 4.16
CA GLY A 588 27.17 -10.72 3.25
C GLY A 588 26.49 -12.09 3.16
N TYR A 589 25.31 -12.26 3.78
CA TYR A 589 24.55 -13.51 3.65
C TYR A 589 24.21 -13.81 2.20
N VAL A 590 24.39 -15.08 1.81
CA VAL A 590 24.01 -15.62 0.50
C VAL A 590 22.94 -16.66 0.75
N GLY A 591 21.72 -16.37 0.28
CA GLY A 591 20.56 -17.22 0.52
C GLY A 591 20.65 -18.58 -0.14
N ALA A 592 20.31 -19.63 0.62
CA ALA A 592 20.30 -21.00 0.11
C ALA A 592 19.09 -21.27 -0.80
N ARG A 593 17.93 -20.68 -0.46
CA ARG A 593 16.65 -20.90 -1.18
C ARG A 593 16.25 -19.72 -2.06
N PHE A 594 16.49 -18.50 -1.60
CA PHE A 594 16.14 -17.29 -2.33
C PHE A 594 17.35 -16.34 -2.41
N THR A 595 17.63 -15.85 -3.61
CA THR A 595 18.62 -14.78 -3.79
C THR A 595 18.03 -13.45 -3.32
N ALA A 596 18.89 -12.49 -2.93
CA ALA A 596 18.45 -11.13 -2.59
C ALA A 596 17.64 -10.52 -3.74
N THR A 597 18.08 -10.71 -4.99
CA THR A 597 17.36 -10.26 -6.20
C THR A 597 15.95 -10.87 -6.29
N THR A 598 15.80 -12.17 -6.03
CA THR A 598 14.48 -12.81 -6.01
C THR A 598 13.57 -12.21 -4.94
N LEU A 599 14.09 -11.91 -3.75
CA LEU A 599 13.30 -11.35 -2.65
C LEU A 599 12.95 -9.87 -2.86
N VAL A 600 13.89 -9.08 -3.41
CA VAL A 600 13.71 -7.64 -3.66
C VAL A 600 12.84 -7.41 -4.90
N SER A 601 13.18 -8.02 -6.03
CA SER A 601 12.58 -7.74 -7.35
C SER A 601 11.45 -8.69 -7.71
N GLY A 602 11.61 -9.98 -7.39
CA GLY A 602 10.63 -11.02 -7.74
C GLY A 602 9.43 -11.05 -6.81
N ARG A 603 9.68 -11.03 -5.50
CA ARG A 603 8.63 -11.13 -4.46
C ARG A 603 8.24 -9.79 -3.85
N GLY A 604 9.14 -8.79 -3.86
CA GLY A 604 8.90 -7.47 -3.29
C GLY A 604 8.81 -7.46 -1.76
N VAL A 605 9.45 -8.43 -1.11
CA VAL A 605 9.45 -8.64 0.34
C VAL A 605 10.64 -7.93 0.99
N LEU A 606 11.80 -7.99 0.34
CA LEU A 606 13.05 -7.43 0.84
C LEU A 606 13.28 -6.03 0.25
N ILE A 607 13.87 -5.14 1.03
CA ILE A 607 14.29 -3.80 0.63
C ILE A 607 15.81 -3.77 0.53
N ASP A 608 16.33 -3.23 -0.57
CA ASP A 608 17.72 -2.79 -0.68
C ASP A 608 17.83 -1.32 -0.21
N ASN A 609 18.61 -1.11 0.85
CA ASN A 609 18.87 0.18 1.51
C ASN A 609 20.12 0.90 0.97
N ALA A 610 20.76 0.43 -0.11
CA ALA A 610 21.95 1.07 -0.69
C ALA A 610 21.70 2.37 -1.50
N ASP A 611 21.95 3.52 -0.91
CA ASP A 611 21.86 4.82 -1.57
C ASP A 611 23.12 5.14 -2.41
N TYR A 612 23.02 6.06 -3.37
CA TYR A 612 24.15 6.49 -4.19
C TYR A 612 24.60 7.88 -3.75
N LYS A 613 25.77 7.95 -3.11
CA LYS A 613 26.32 9.21 -2.59
C LYS A 613 27.65 9.53 -3.25
N ARG A 614 27.89 10.81 -3.52
CA ARG A 614 29.19 11.28 -4.05
C ARG A 614 30.31 11.07 -3.03
N GLU A 615 30.00 11.34 -1.75
CA GLU A 615 30.86 11.10 -0.60
C GLU A 615 30.09 10.24 0.40
N VAL A 616 30.71 9.18 0.91
CA VAL A 616 30.08 8.25 1.85
C VAL A 616 30.07 8.87 3.26
N PRO A 617 28.90 9.13 3.86
CA PRO A 617 28.84 9.72 5.19
C PRO A 617 29.36 8.78 6.28
N ALA A 618 29.82 9.31 7.43
CA ALA A 618 30.45 8.54 8.51
C ALA A 618 29.54 7.48 9.19
N GLY A 619 28.22 7.51 8.97
CA GLY A 619 27.26 6.50 9.44
C GLY A 619 26.85 5.46 8.38
N TYR A 620 27.53 5.46 7.23
CA TYR A 620 27.21 4.59 6.09
C TYR A 620 28.34 3.58 5.85
N GLU A 621 27.98 2.46 5.25
CA GLU A 621 28.89 1.42 4.80
C GLU A 621 28.81 1.27 3.28
N VAL A 622 29.94 1.03 2.63
CA VAL A 622 30.03 0.86 1.17
C VAL A 622 29.42 -0.47 0.78
N ALA A 623 28.49 -0.45 -0.16
CA ALA A 623 27.95 -1.66 -0.74
C ALA A 623 28.98 -2.25 -1.71
N CYS A 624 29.62 -3.34 -1.31
CA CYS A 624 30.52 -4.10 -2.18
C CYS A 624 29.72 -5.05 -3.09
N ASP A 625 30.22 -5.22 -4.32
CA ASP A 625 29.75 -6.31 -5.20
C ASP A 625 30.22 -7.67 -4.65
N VAL A 626 29.66 -8.76 -5.17
CA VAL A 626 29.94 -10.15 -4.77
C VAL A 626 31.44 -10.48 -4.86
N ASP A 627 32.15 -9.84 -5.78
CA ASP A 627 33.61 -9.98 -5.96
C ASP A 627 34.46 -9.12 -5.02
N GLY A 628 33.85 -8.37 -4.09
CA GLY A 628 34.56 -7.48 -3.16
C GLY A 628 35.26 -6.29 -3.83
N LYS A 629 35.00 -6.03 -5.12
CA LYS A 629 35.60 -4.91 -5.84
C LYS A 629 34.79 -3.64 -5.63
N GLU A 630 35.44 -2.60 -5.14
CA GLU A 630 34.88 -1.25 -5.14
C GLU A 630 34.65 -0.77 -6.58
N LEU A 631 33.40 -0.46 -6.90
CA LEU A 631 33.03 0.19 -8.14
C LEU A 631 33.46 1.67 -8.06
N ARG A 632 34.64 2.00 -8.60
CA ARG A 632 35.07 3.40 -8.78
C ARG A 632 34.15 4.09 -9.78
N SER A 633 33.13 4.75 -9.27
CA SER A 633 32.19 5.60 -10.01
C SER A 633 32.12 6.98 -9.35
N THR A 634 31.56 7.98 -10.05
CA THR A 634 31.32 9.33 -9.50
C THR A 634 30.43 9.31 -8.25
N TYR A 635 29.66 8.24 -8.06
CA TYR A 635 28.85 7.96 -6.88
C TYR A 635 29.19 6.58 -6.30
N THR A 636 29.27 6.47 -4.99
CA THR A 636 29.49 5.23 -4.27
C THR A 636 28.16 4.72 -3.73
N ALA A 637 27.84 3.45 -4.04
CA ALA A 637 26.71 2.77 -3.42
C ALA A 637 27.04 2.54 -1.94
N CYS A 638 26.18 3.01 -1.04
CA CYS A 638 26.38 2.89 0.41
C CYS A 638 25.05 2.84 1.16
N TYR A 639 24.99 2.19 2.31
CA TYR A 639 23.76 2.09 3.11
C TYR A 639 24.01 2.54 4.55
N PRO A 640 22.99 3.04 5.27
CA PRO A 640 23.13 3.36 6.69
C PRO A 640 23.47 2.09 7.48
N LYS A 641 24.54 2.12 8.29
CA LYS A 641 24.96 0.97 9.12
C LYS A 641 23.86 0.53 10.08
N THR A 642 23.07 1.47 10.57
CA THR A 642 21.89 1.22 11.43
C THR A 642 20.82 0.42 10.70
N LEU A 643 20.69 0.56 9.38
CA LEU A 643 19.71 -0.17 8.58
C LEU A 643 20.23 -1.53 8.09
N GLY A 644 21.52 -1.59 7.74
CA GLY A 644 22.09 -2.69 6.96
C GLY A 644 21.73 -2.59 5.48
N ARG A 645 22.45 -3.34 4.62
CA ARG A 645 22.19 -3.32 3.16
C ARG A 645 20.77 -3.74 2.84
N TYR A 646 20.32 -4.81 3.48
CA TYR A 646 18.99 -5.34 3.27
C TYR A 646 18.13 -5.14 4.51
N GLY A 647 16.84 -4.92 4.30
CA GLY A 647 15.85 -4.85 5.37
C GLY A 647 14.51 -5.42 4.95
N ILE A 648 13.68 -5.78 5.93
CA ILE A 648 12.28 -6.13 5.74
C ILE A 648 11.45 -5.12 6.53
N THR A 649 10.35 -4.62 5.95
CA THR A 649 9.50 -3.70 6.69
C THR A 649 8.71 -4.44 7.75
N PRO A 650 8.44 -3.79 8.89
CA PRO A 650 7.55 -4.36 9.90
C PRO A 650 6.17 -4.76 9.31
N ALA A 651 5.61 -3.97 8.37
CA ALA A 651 4.38 -4.31 7.68
C ALA A 651 4.46 -5.62 6.89
N MET A 652 5.58 -5.86 6.18
CA MET A 652 5.79 -7.11 5.44
C MET A 652 6.01 -8.30 6.39
N VAL A 653 6.66 -8.10 7.54
CA VAL A 653 6.73 -9.14 8.59
C VAL A 653 5.33 -9.53 9.04
N VAL A 654 4.44 -8.56 9.29
CA VAL A 654 3.04 -8.84 9.64
C VAL A 654 2.34 -9.64 8.55
N VAL A 655 2.42 -9.21 7.28
CA VAL A 655 1.77 -9.91 6.16
C VAL A 655 2.24 -11.35 6.06
N LEU A 656 3.56 -11.58 6.06
CA LEU A 656 4.10 -12.93 5.92
C LEU A 656 3.81 -13.80 7.14
N SER A 657 3.89 -13.24 8.36
CA SER A 657 3.50 -13.97 9.57
C SER A 657 2.01 -14.34 9.55
N THR A 658 1.11 -13.43 9.19
CA THR A 658 -0.33 -13.72 9.08
C THR A 658 -0.62 -14.80 8.04
N LEU A 659 0.01 -14.72 6.86
CA LEU A 659 -0.15 -15.72 5.79
C LEU A 659 0.47 -17.08 6.13
N MET A 660 1.50 -17.10 6.99
CA MET A 660 2.08 -18.31 7.54
C MET A 660 1.12 -18.95 8.56
N THR A 661 0.53 -18.15 9.44
CA THR A 661 -0.34 -18.64 10.52
C THR A 661 -1.57 -19.38 10.00
N GLU A 662 -2.07 -19.13 8.78
CA GLU A 662 -3.14 -19.96 8.17
C GLU A 662 -2.82 -21.46 8.16
N ALA A 663 -1.55 -21.85 8.05
CA ALA A 663 -1.13 -23.26 8.13
C ALA A 663 -0.95 -23.77 9.55
N PHE A 664 -0.87 -22.88 10.54
CA PHE A 664 -0.60 -23.20 11.94
C PHE A 664 -1.75 -22.80 12.88
N GLU A 665 -2.88 -22.29 12.39
CA GLU A 665 -3.97 -21.75 13.22
C GLU A 665 -4.48 -22.79 14.22
N GLU A 666 -4.58 -24.08 13.87
CA GLU A 666 -4.96 -25.13 14.83
C GLU A 666 -3.95 -25.29 15.99
N SER A 667 -2.67 -24.96 15.74
CA SER A 667 -1.62 -25.00 16.75
C SER A 667 -1.56 -23.71 17.57
N PHE A 668 -1.71 -22.53 16.96
CA PHE A 668 -1.53 -21.26 17.67
C PHE A 668 -2.78 -20.68 18.34
N SER A 669 -3.99 -21.03 17.88
CA SER A 669 -5.23 -20.45 18.43
C SER A 669 -5.57 -20.94 19.84
N ASN A 670 -4.95 -22.03 20.29
CA ASN A 670 -5.18 -22.66 21.60
C ASN A 670 -4.10 -22.31 22.65
N ILE A 671 -3.18 -21.42 22.30
CA ILE A 671 -2.03 -21.07 23.15
C ILE A 671 -2.45 -20.01 24.16
N GLY A 672 -2.11 -20.26 25.44
CA GLY A 672 -2.42 -19.44 26.63
C GLY A 672 -2.33 -17.93 26.48
N ASP A 673 -1.45 -17.28 27.23
CA ASP A 673 -1.49 -15.83 27.35
C ASP A 673 -0.86 -15.21 26.08
N GLY A 674 -1.34 -14.06 25.62
CA GLY A 674 -0.90 -13.45 24.35
C GLY A 674 0.63 -13.33 24.22
N PHE A 675 1.33 -13.07 25.33
CA PHE A 675 2.78 -12.91 25.35
C PHE A 675 3.57 -14.22 25.12
N GLU A 676 3.12 -15.35 25.70
CA GLU A 676 3.78 -16.66 25.53
C GLU A 676 3.70 -17.13 24.08
N ARG A 677 2.54 -16.87 23.45
CA ARG A 677 2.30 -17.15 22.04
C ARG A 677 3.23 -16.36 21.14
N ASP A 678 3.38 -15.07 21.42
CA ASP A 678 4.26 -14.19 20.66
C ASP A 678 5.73 -14.58 20.85
N MET A 679 6.13 -14.92 22.07
CA MET A 679 7.48 -15.43 22.34
C MET A 679 7.76 -16.71 21.56
N THR A 680 6.80 -17.63 21.53
CA THR A 680 6.95 -18.90 20.82
C THR A 680 7.10 -18.67 19.33
N THR A 681 6.30 -17.76 18.76
CA THR A 681 6.42 -17.34 17.35
C THR A 681 7.78 -16.70 17.08
N PHE A 682 8.23 -15.82 17.96
CA PHE A 682 9.55 -15.19 17.89
C PHE A 682 10.67 -16.23 17.92
N LEU A 683 10.66 -17.16 18.87
CA LEU A 683 11.66 -18.23 18.98
C LEU A 683 11.62 -19.14 17.76
N TYR A 684 10.44 -19.49 17.26
CA TYR A 684 10.27 -20.34 16.08
C TYR A 684 10.92 -19.73 14.84
N LEU A 685 10.69 -18.43 14.61
CA LEU A 685 11.33 -17.71 13.50
C LEU A 685 12.83 -17.55 13.74
N THR A 686 13.23 -17.18 14.96
CA THR A 686 14.63 -16.91 15.30
C THR A 686 15.49 -18.16 15.16
N VAL A 687 15.07 -19.28 15.70
CA VAL A 687 15.81 -20.56 15.62
C VAL A 687 16.01 -20.98 14.17
N GLN A 688 15.01 -20.77 13.30
CA GLN A 688 15.17 -21.04 11.87
C GLN A 688 16.11 -20.05 11.19
N VAL A 689 15.99 -18.75 11.47
CA VAL A 689 16.89 -17.72 10.92
C VAL A 689 18.35 -18.04 11.26
N PHE A 690 18.62 -18.46 12.49
CA PHE A 690 19.96 -18.77 12.98
C PHE A 690 20.44 -20.21 12.70
N HIS A 691 19.67 -21.04 11.98
CA HIS A 691 20.13 -22.39 11.61
C HIS A 691 21.47 -22.35 10.87
N GLY A 692 22.43 -23.17 11.32
CA GLY A 692 23.82 -23.21 10.85
C GLY A 692 24.74 -22.12 11.44
N ARG A 693 24.23 -21.19 12.26
CA ARG A 693 25.00 -20.13 12.93
C ARG A 693 25.47 -20.58 14.33
N PRO A 694 26.48 -19.92 14.92
CA PRO A 694 26.88 -20.19 16.30
C PRO A 694 25.73 -19.97 17.29
N VAL A 695 25.59 -20.87 18.26
CA VAL A 695 24.54 -20.80 19.31
C VAL A 695 24.61 -19.49 20.08
N ARG A 696 25.82 -18.97 20.30
CA ARG A 696 26.03 -17.67 20.93
C ARG A 696 25.29 -16.54 20.21
N GLU A 697 25.35 -16.49 18.88
CA GLU A 697 24.66 -15.43 18.13
C GLU A 697 23.14 -15.52 18.28
N LEU A 698 22.59 -16.74 18.32
CA LEU A 698 21.17 -16.99 18.59
C LEU A 698 20.79 -16.48 19.98
N VAL A 699 21.55 -16.86 21.02
CA VAL A 699 21.26 -16.48 22.40
C VAL A 699 21.40 -14.97 22.57
N ASP A 700 22.50 -14.36 22.11
CA ASP A 700 22.73 -12.91 22.17
C ASP A 700 21.58 -12.13 21.50
N PHE A 701 21.02 -12.65 20.40
CA PHE A 701 19.88 -12.05 19.72
C PHE A 701 18.57 -12.18 20.52
N ILE A 702 18.30 -13.36 21.08
CA ILE A 702 17.12 -13.61 21.94
C ILE A 702 17.15 -12.64 23.13
N VAL A 703 18.22 -12.68 23.93
CA VAL A 703 18.30 -11.95 25.21
C VAL A 703 18.59 -10.46 25.03
N GLY A 704 19.24 -10.09 23.92
CA GLY A 704 19.55 -8.70 23.59
C GLY A 704 20.84 -8.16 24.20
N PRO A 705 21.22 -6.94 23.80
CA PRO A 705 22.52 -6.34 24.15
C PRO A 705 22.66 -5.97 25.63
N SER A 706 21.55 -5.79 26.33
CA SER A 706 21.51 -5.37 27.74
C SER A 706 21.38 -6.54 28.71
N ALA A 707 21.48 -7.78 28.23
CA ALA A 707 21.36 -8.95 29.08
C ALA A 707 22.59 -9.13 29.97
N VAL A 708 22.36 -9.55 31.21
CA VAL A 708 23.41 -9.98 32.14
C VAL A 708 23.55 -11.49 32.01
N ILE A 709 24.71 -11.93 31.52
CA ILE A 709 25.01 -13.36 31.29
C ILE A 709 25.88 -13.87 32.44
N GLY A 710 25.39 -14.86 33.18
CA GLY A 710 26.16 -15.52 34.24
C GLY A 710 27.45 -16.15 33.71
N LYS A 711 28.49 -16.21 34.55
CA LYS A 711 29.83 -16.67 34.13
C LYS A 711 29.83 -18.07 33.49
N THR A 712 29.11 -19.03 34.07
CA THR A 712 29.03 -20.39 33.53
C THR A 712 28.20 -20.45 32.25
N ALA A 713 27.09 -19.71 32.17
CA ALA A 713 26.33 -19.56 30.93
C ALA A 713 27.24 -18.98 29.81
N GLN A 714 28.04 -17.97 30.13
CA GLN A 714 29.00 -17.38 29.21
C GLN A 714 30.08 -18.39 28.75
N GLU A 715 30.53 -19.29 29.62
CA GLU A 715 31.47 -20.37 29.29
C GLU A 715 30.82 -21.42 28.36
N ILE A 716 29.57 -21.80 28.60
CA ILE A 716 28.81 -22.69 27.70
C ILE A 716 28.66 -22.03 26.32
N LEU A 717 28.30 -20.74 26.27
CA LEU A 717 28.14 -19.98 25.02
C LEU A 717 29.47 -19.67 24.31
N LYS A 718 30.63 -19.86 24.95
CA LYS A 718 31.94 -19.76 24.28
C LYS A 718 32.25 -21.00 23.43
N GLY A 719 31.49 -22.08 23.56
CA GLY A 719 31.65 -23.27 22.71
C GLY A 719 31.35 -22.98 21.23
N ASP A 720 31.94 -23.77 20.35
CA ASP A 720 31.76 -23.67 18.88
C ASP A 720 30.48 -24.37 18.38
N ALA A 721 29.53 -24.64 19.28
CA ALA A 721 28.27 -25.26 18.92
C ALA A 721 27.49 -24.40 17.92
N LYS A 722 26.90 -25.05 16.92
CA LYS A 722 26.05 -24.42 15.92
C LYS A 722 24.59 -24.82 16.13
N VAL A 723 23.68 -23.95 15.72
CA VAL A 723 22.25 -24.21 15.73
C VAL A 723 21.93 -25.21 14.62
N GLU A 724 21.91 -26.49 14.94
CA GLU A 724 21.60 -27.56 13.99
C GLU A 724 20.41 -28.40 14.48
N PHE A 725 19.45 -28.64 13.59
CA PHE A 725 18.31 -29.51 13.82
C PHE A 725 17.75 -30.02 12.49
N CYS A 726 17.10 -31.20 12.51
CA CYS A 726 16.45 -31.78 11.33
C CYS A 726 15.01 -31.30 11.14
N SER A 727 14.34 -30.91 12.22
CA SER A 727 12.98 -30.39 12.25
C SER A 727 12.80 -29.49 13.47
N LEU A 728 11.87 -28.54 13.41
CA LEU A 728 11.48 -27.71 14.54
C LEU A 728 9.97 -27.87 14.77
N THR A 729 9.57 -28.35 15.94
CA THR A 729 8.15 -28.57 16.28
C THR A 729 7.69 -27.68 17.43
N LEU A 730 6.48 -27.14 17.33
CA LEU A 730 5.82 -26.44 18.43
C LEU A 730 4.99 -27.43 19.25
N ARG A 731 5.10 -27.38 20.58
CA ARG A 731 4.43 -28.27 21.52
C ARG A 731 3.63 -27.47 22.55
N PHE A 732 2.57 -28.07 23.06
CA PHE A 732 1.70 -27.48 24.07
C PHE A 732 1.59 -28.40 25.28
N GLY A 733 1.88 -27.85 26.46
CA GLY A 733 1.70 -28.57 27.69
C GLY A 733 0.23 -28.83 27.99
N GLY A 734 -0.15 -30.10 28.16
CA GLY A 734 -1.47 -30.49 28.68
C GLY A 734 -2.25 -31.54 27.89
N LEU A 735 -1.83 -31.94 26.69
CA LEU A 735 -2.60 -32.89 25.87
C LEU A 735 -2.24 -34.37 26.07
N CYS A 736 -1.13 -34.71 26.74
CA CYS A 736 -0.70 -36.12 26.85
C CYS A 736 -1.36 -36.95 27.96
N SER A 737 -2.14 -36.37 28.87
CA SER A 737 -2.60 -37.08 30.08
C SER A 737 -3.94 -37.83 29.96
N LYS A 738 -4.62 -37.87 28.79
CA LYS A 738 -5.97 -38.49 28.69
C LYS A 738 -6.17 -39.60 27.66
N ALA A 739 -5.14 -40.00 26.90
CA ALA A 739 -5.35 -40.98 25.82
C ALA A 739 -5.25 -42.47 26.22
N ASN A 740 -4.75 -42.82 27.43
CA ASN A 740 -4.45 -44.22 27.79
C ASN A 740 -5.11 -44.72 29.10
N THR A 741 -6.38 -44.44 29.29
CA THR A 741 -7.24 -45.22 30.22
C THR A 741 -8.54 -45.61 29.55
N SER A 742 -8.46 -46.52 28.56
CA SER A 742 -9.58 -47.40 28.24
C SER A 742 -9.07 -48.84 28.17
N ALA A 743 -9.48 -49.63 29.17
CA ALA A 743 -9.63 -51.10 29.19
C ALA A 743 -9.28 -51.69 30.55
N VAL A 744 -10.18 -51.52 31.53
CA VAL A 744 -10.42 -52.57 32.53
C VAL A 744 -11.95 -52.69 32.69
N PRO A 745 -12.56 -53.85 32.36
CA PRO A 745 -13.94 -54.12 32.67
C PRO A 745 -14.05 -54.94 33.96
N SER A 746 -14.93 -54.55 34.89
CA SER A 746 -15.86 -55.47 35.57
C SER A 746 -16.58 -54.85 36.79
N ASN A 747 -17.91 -54.88 36.71
CA ASN A 747 -18.89 -55.36 37.70
C ASN A 747 -18.84 -54.91 39.18
N VAL A 748 -19.86 -54.13 39.53
CA VAL A 748 -20.85 -54.28 40.62
C VAL A 748 -20.56 -55.32 41.72
N ASN A 749 -20.45 -54.85 42.97
CA ASN A 749 -21.38 -55.23 44.05
C ASN A 749 -21.28 -54.31 45.28
N ASP A 750 -22.46 -54.06 45.85
CA ASP A 750 -22.75 -53.28 47.05
C ASP A 750 -22.21 -53.90 48.34
N GLY A 751 -22.00 -53.06 49.37
CA GLY A 751 -21.71 -53.49 50.74
C GLY A 751 -21.48 -52.32 51.69
N GLU A 752 -22.32 -52.25 52.73
CA GLU A 752 -22.65 -51.14 53.64
C GLU A 752 -21.75 -51.08 54.92
N VAL A 753 -21.85 -49.93 55.63
CA VAL A 753 -21.47 -49.57 57.04
C VAL A 753 -19.96 -49.67 57.43
N ASP A 754 -19.29 -48.73 58.10
CA ASP A 754 -19.62 -48.09 59.39
C ASP A 754 -18.52 -47.08 59.83
N ALA A 755 -18.81 -46.34 60.90
CA ALA A 755 -18.16 -45.10 61.33
C ALA A 755 -16.88 -45.19 62.21
N ALA A 756 -16.18 -44.05 62.24
CA ALA A 756 -15.30 -43.48 63.29
C ALA A 756 -13.87 -44.01 63.51
N SER A 757 -12.84 -43.18 63.23
CA SER A 757 -12.16 -42.31 64.22
C SER A 757 -10.86 -41.68 63.63
N PRO A 758 -10.36 -40.53 64.15
CA PRO A 758 -9.36 -39.69 63.49
C PRO A 758 -7.93 -39.91 64.03
N GLY A 759 -6.93 -39.69 63.16
CA GLY A 759 -5.58 -39.31 63.61
C GLY A 759 -4.44 -39.89 62.79
N THR A 760 -3.89 -39.10 61.85
CA THR A 760 -2.47 -38.68 61.78
C THR A 760 -2.18 -38.01 60.42
N PRO A 761 -1.48 -36.87 60.36
CA PRO A 761 -1.11 -36.24 59.10
C PRO A 761 0.08 -36.99 58.50
N ARG A 762 -0.17 -37.85 57.50
CA ARG A 762 0.89 -38.46 56.71
C ARG A 762 1.22 -37.57 55.52
N LYS A 763 2.42 -36.99 55.58
CA LYS A 763 3.22 -36.47 54.46
C LYS A 763 3.10 -37.42 53.26
N ALA A 764 2.37 -37.01 52.23
CA ALA A 764 2.25 -37.75 50.97
C ALA A 764 1.95 -36.80 49.80
N GLU A 765 2.68 -35.68 49.70
CA GLU A 765 2.61 -34.79 48.53
C GLU A 765 3.95 -34.68 47.78
N GLU A 766 5.08 -35.12 48.34
CA GLU A 766 6.38 -35.11 47.63
C GLU A 766 6.58 -36.31 46.69
N GLY A 767 5.83 -37.41 46.85
CA GLY A 767 5.99 -38.63 46.05
C GLY A 767 5.37 -38.57 44.66
N ASP A 768 4.25 -37.85 44.50
CA ASP A 768 3.50 -37.76 43.25
C ASP A 768 4.15 -36.80 42.23
N VAL A 769 4.82 -35.75 42.73
CA VAL A 769 5.55 -34.79 41.89
C VAL A 769 6.75 -35.48 41.23
N ALA A 770 7.55 -36.24 41.98
CA ALA A 770 8.73 -36.93 41.46
C ALA A 770 8.37 -38.01 40.41
N ALA A 771 7.25 -38.72 40.60
CA ALA A 771 6.76 -39.71 39.63
C ALA A 771 6.26 -39.05 38.34
N SER A 772 5.56 -37.92 38.45
CA SER A 772 5.09 -37.12 37.31
C SER A 772 6.26 -36.52 36.51
N THR A 773 7.27 -35.97 37.20
CA THR A 773 8.50 -35.45 36.56
C THR A 773 9.30 -36.56 35.86
N ALA A 774 9.41 -37.75 36.44
CA ALA A 774 10.09 -38.89 35.81
C ALA A 774 9.36 -39.40 34.56
N LEU A 775 8.02 -39.35 34.55
CA LEU A 775 7.20 -39.72 33.39
C LEU A 775 7.32 -38.69 32.27
N LEU A 776 7.38 -37.39 32.61
CA LEU A 776 7.66 -36.30 31.67
C LEU A 776 9.05 -36.44 31.04
N VAL A 777 10.09 -36.68 31.83
CA VAL A 777 11.46 -36.91 31.33
C VAL A 777 11.50 -38.14 30.42
N LYS A 778 10.76 -39.21 30.76
CA LYS A 778 10.65 -40.40 29.92
C LYS A 778 9.93 -40.10 28.60
N GLU A 779 8.88 -39.29 28.61
CA GLU A 779 8.14 -38.88 27.42
C GLU A 779 8.97 -37.95 26.50
N LEU A 780 9.69 -36.99 27.11
CA LEU A 780 10.66 -36.14 26.42
C LEU A 780 11.81 -36.95 25.81
N ARG A 781 12.30 -37.99 26.51
CA ARG A 781 13.33 -38.93 25.99
C ARG A 781 12.79 -39.93 24.96
N CYS A 782 11.50 -40.30 25.01
CA CYS A 782 10.89 -41.25 24.09
C CYS A 782 10.70 -40.67 22.68
N ASN A 783 10.59 -39.35 22.55
CA ASN A 783 10.70 -38.65 21.27
C ASN A 783 12.18 -38.49 20.86
N LYS A 784 12.86 -39.62 20.57
CA LYS A 784 14.21 -39.65 19.99
C LYS A 784 14.28 -39.12 18.54
N SER A 785 13.26 -38.42 18.07
CA SER A 785 13.42 -37.63 16.85
C SER A 785 14.44 -36.55 17.19
N ARG A 786 15.53 -36.45 16.41
CA ARG A 786 16.57 -35.39 16.50
C ARG A 786 16.03 -33.99 16.15
N GLY A 787 14.76 -33.73 16.43
CA GLY A 787 14.08 -32.49 16.15
C GLY A 787 14.21 -31.53 17.32
N ALA A 788 14.52 -30.27 17.01
CA ALA A 788 14.33 -29.17 17.95
C ALA A 788 12.85 -28.97 18.23
N TRP A 789 12.53 -28.43 19.41
CA TRP A 789 11.17 -28.10 19.77
C TRP A 789 11.08 -26.87 20.65
N ILE A 790 9.93 -26.20 20.59
CA ILE A 790 9.54 -25.12 21.50
C ILE A 790 8.25 -25.55 22.19
N GLU A 791 8.22 -25.47 23.51
CA GLU A 791 7.05 -25.87 24.31
C GLU A 791 6.60 -24.74 25.22
N ILE A 792 5.29 -24.52 25.28
CA ILE A 792 4.65 -23.53 26.14
C ILE A 792 4.09 -24.24 27.37
N ARG A 793 4.41 -23.72 28.56
CA ARG A 793 3.95 -24.24 29.86
C ARG A 793 4.06 -25.78 29.97
N PRO A 794 5.28 -26.36 29.90
CA PRO A 794 5.43 -27.81 30.00
C PRO A 794 4.83 -28.34 31.32
N PRO A 795 4.01 -29.41 31.29
CA PRO A 795 3.26 -29.86 32.47
C PRO A 795 4.20 -30.47 33.52
N GLY A 796 3.81 -30.40 34.80
CA GLY A 796 4.52 -31.11 35.88
C GLY A 796 5.84 -30.48 36.34
N LEU A 797 6.12 -29.23 35.92
CA LEU A 797 7.21 -28.42 36.45
C LEU A 797 6.61 -27.17 37.12
N HIS A 798 7.28 -26.64 38.15
CA HIS A 798 7.17 -25.21 38.49
C HIS A 798 7.81 -24.43 37.33
N ALA A 799 7.11 -24.43 36.20
CA ALA A 799 7.70 -24.53 34.87
C ALA A 799 8.16 -23.17 34.33
N PRO A 800 9.21 -23.14 33.49
CA PRO A 800 9.40 -22.04 32.55
C PRO A 800 8.14 -21.83 31.71
N ASP A 801 7.85 -20.57 31.40
CA ASP A 801 6.69 -20.19 30.59
C ASP A 801 6.85 -20.72 29.15
N VAL A 802 8.09 -20.70 28.65
CA VAL A 802 8.47 -21.26 27.34
C VAL A 802 9.81 -22.00 27.44
N VAL A 803 9.94 -23.15 26.77
CA VAL A 803 11.22 -23.87 26.65
C VAL A 803 11.58 -24.00 25.18
N LEU A 804 12.79 -23.55 24.82
CA LEU A 804 13.42 -23.91 23.55
C LEU A 804 14.44 -25.02 23.81
N HIS A 805 14.30 -26.15 23.12
CA HIS A 805 15.27 -27.23 23.17
C HIS A 805 15.79 -27.55 21.77
N ILE A 806 17.11 -27.57 21.63
CA ILE A 806 17.83 -28.03 20.45
C ILE A 806 18.73 -29.19 20.91
N PRO A 807 18.43 -30.44 20.50
CA PRO A 807 19.17 -31.62 20.94
C PRO A 807 20.67 -31.48 20.73
N ASP A 808 21.48 -31.94 21.69
CA ASP A 808 22.95 -31.88 21.69
C ASP A 808 23.56 -30.46 21.60
N VAL A 809 22.73 -29.41 21.59
CA VAL A 809 23.15 -28.02 21.31
C VAL A 809 22.87 -27.12 22.50
N ILE A 810 21.59 -26.90 22.85
CA ILE A 810 21.20 -26.02 23.96
C ILE A 810 19.74 -26.23 24.39
N THR A 811 19.47 -26.03 25.68
CA THR A 811 18.12 -25.90 26.24
C THR A 811 17.98 -24.54 26.93
N LEU A 812 17.04 -23.73 26.50
CA LEU A 812 16.72 -22.42 27.06
C LEU A 812 15.32 -22.45 27.68
N PRO A 813 15.20 -22.75 28.99
CA PRO A 813 13.99 -22.47 29.72
C PRO A 813 13.88 -20.96 29.96
N ILE A 814 12.74 -20.38 29.60
CA ILE A 814 12.47 -18.94 29.61
C ILE A 814 11.35 -18.65 30.60
N TRP A 815 11.60 -17.73 31.53
CA TRP A 815 10.63 -17.23 32.49
C TRP A 815 10.36 -15.74 32.29
N PHE A 816 9.10 -15.36 32.48
CA PHE A 816 8.63 -13.98 32.51
C PHE A 816 8.25 -13.64 33.95
N LYS A 817 9.15 -12.95 34.67
CA LYS A 817 8.97 -12.68 36.10
C LYS A 817 9.19 -11.21 36.40
N ASP A 818 8.42 -10.71 37.37
CA ASP A 818 8.73 -9.43 38.01
C ASP A 818 9.91 -9.61 38.97
N VAL A 819 10.59 -8.51 39.26
CA VAL A 819 11.86 -8.49 40.01
C VAL A 819 11.72 -9.14 41.39
N GLU A 820 10.53 -8.98 42.00
CA GLU A 820 10.20 -9.50 43.32
C GLU A 820 10.15 -11.05 43.37
N ASP A 821 9.94 -11.70 42.22
CA ASP A 821 9.85 -13.16 42.11
C ASP A 821 11.18 -13.83 41.72
N ILE A 822 12.24 -13.07 41.43
CA ILE A 822 13.50 -13.61 40.91
C ILE A 822 14.17 -14.58 41.89
N ALA A 823 14.05 -14.34 43.21
CA ALA A 823 14.61 -15.21 44.25
C ALA A 823 14.04 -16.64 44.19
N SER A 824 12.83 -16.81 43.62
CA SER A 824 12.24 -18.13 43.42
C SER A 824 12.90 -18.91 42.29
N VAL A 825 13.57 -18.26 41.32
CA VAL A 825 14.15 -18.92 40.14
C VAL A 825 15.40 -19.74 40.47
N GLY A 826 16.21 -19.31 41.45
CA GLY A 826 17.48 -19.97 41.81
C GLY A 826 17.36 -21.38 42.38
N SER A 827 16.16 -21.82 42.79
CA SER A 827 15.90 -23.16 43.36
C SER A 827 15.08 -24.09 42.44
N LEU A 828 14.68 -23.62 41.25
CA LEU A 828 13.68 -24.28 40.43
C LEU A 828 14.27 -25.23 39.37
N GLY A 829 14.01 -26.53 39.54
CA GLY A 829 13.76 -27.47 38.44
C GLY A 829 14.91 -27.85 37.51
N HIS A 830 16.18 -27.63 37.87
CA HIS A 830 17.31 -27.94 36.98
C HIS A 830 17.43 -29.43 36.60
N GLN A 831 17.08 -30.33 37.52
CA GLN A 831 17.41 -31.76 37.39
C GLN A 831 16.77 -32.42 36.15
N SER A 832 15.50 -32.13 35.85
CA SER A 832 14.74 -32.79 34.79
C SER A 832 15.06 -32.28 33.39
N LEU A 833 15.52 -31.03 33.24
CA LEU A 833 15.96 -30.48 31.95
C LEU A 833 17.40 -30.90 31.63
N CYS A 834 18.25 -31.13 32.65
CA CYS A 834 19.59 -31.68 32.46
C CYS A 834 19.56 -33.09 31.87
N ASP A 835 18.44 -33.81 31.99
CA ASP A 835 18.23 -35.13 31.41
C ASP A 835 18.03 -35.14 29.88
N LEU A 836 17.97 -33.96 29.24
CA LEU A 836 17.79 -33.77 27.79
C LEU A 836 19.10 -33.78 26.99
N ASP A 837 20.23 -34.13 27.62
CA ASP A 837 21.56 -34.25 26.99
C ASP A 837 22.05 -32.97 26.25
N ALA A 838 21.51 -31.81 26.61
CA ALA A 838 21.93 -30.51 26.08
C ALA A 838 22.25 -29.54 27.23
N PRO A 839 23.22 -28.63 27.07
CA PRO A 839 23.50 -27.58 28.06
C PRO A 839 22.24 -26.75 28.36
N VAL A 840 21.88 -26.63 29.64
CA VAL A 840 20.71 -25.86 30.07
C VAL A 840 21.14 -24.47 30.53
N ILE A 841 20.59 -23.42 29.91
CA ILE A 841 20.82 -22.02 30.30
C ILE A 841 19.48 -21.34 30.57
N PRO A 842 19.08 -21.19 31.84
CA PRO A 842 17.93 -20.40 32.24
C PRO A 842 17.97 -18.96 31.72
N VAL A 843 16.85 -18.47 31.21
CA VAL A 843 16.67 -17.07 30.77
C VAL A 843 15.50 -16.46 31.53
N VAL A 844 15.74 -15.38 32.27
CA VAL A 844 14.72 -14.64 33.01
C VAL A 844 14.53 -13.29 32.36
N TYR A 845 13.33 -13.04 31.83
CA TYR A 845 12.94 -11.72 31.37
C TYR A 845 12.26 -10.93 32.47
N VAL A 846 12.78 -9.72 32.71
CA VAL A 846 12.25 -8.78 33.70
C VAL A 846 11.50 -7.64 33.02
N SER A 847 10.36 -7.25 33.59
CA SER A 847 9.39 -6.33 32.99
C SER A 847 9.86 -4.86 32.89
N GLN A 848 11.00 -4.48 33.48
CA GLN A 848 11.57 -3.12 33.38
C GLN A 848 13.10 -3.13 33.18
N ALA A 849 13.62 -2.49 32.13
CA ALA A 849 15.06 -2.26 31.96
C ALA A 849 15.62 -1.22 32.95
N ARG A 850 14.76 -0.38 33.55
CA ARG A 850 15.15 0.56 34.62
C ARG A 850 15.75 -0.14 35.84
N THR A 851 15.38 -1.39 36.07
CA THR A 851 15.93 -2.20 37.17
C THR A 851 17.38 -2.62 36.91
N LEU A 852 17.79 -2.75 35.65
CA LEU A 852 19.18 -3.09 35.28
C LEU A 852 20.08 -1.84 35.19
N SER A 853 19.52 -0.63 35.18
CA SER A 853 20.26 0.62 34.94
C SER A 853 20.35 1.56 36.15
N SER A 854 20.05 1.11 37.37
CA SER A 854 20.17 1.93 38.59
C SER A 854 20.74 1.14 39.77
N ASP A 855 21.17 1.85 40.82
CA ASP A 855 21.63 1.36 42.14
C ASP A 855 20.63 0.43 42.88
N ALA A 856 19.56 -0.01 42.22
CA ALA A 856 18.47 -0.83 42.75
C ALA A 856 18.75 -2.34 42.73
N MET A 857 19.66 -2.83 41.87
CA MET A 857 20.06 -4.25 41.86
C MET A 857 21.47 -4.37 42.42
N SER A 858 21.58 -4.96 43.61
CA SER A 858 22.89 -5.18 44.23
C SER A 858 23.65 -6.29 43.48
N TRP A 859 24.99 -6.28 43.58
CA TRP A 859 25.80 -7.41 43.11
C TRP A 859 25.39 -8.73 43.77
N ASP A 860 24.83 -8.68 44.98
CA ASP A 860 24.32 -9.85 45.68
C ASP A 860 23.04 -10.40 45.03
N ASP A 861 22.16 -9.53 44.51
CA ASP A 861 20.99 -9.95 43.73
C ASP A 861 21.41 -10.61 42.41
N LEU A 862 22.44 -10.08 41.75
CA LEU A 862 23.02 -10.69 40.54
C LEU A 862 23.72 -12.03 40.84
N ASN A 863 24.42 -12.12 41.98
CA ASN A 863 25.06 -13.37 42.41
C ASN A 863 24.03 -14.43 42.83
N ALA A 864 22.88 -14.02 43.41
CA ALA A 864 21.81 -14.90 43.85
C ALA A 864 21.09 -15.62 42.69
N ILE A 865 21.10 -15.03 41.50
CA ILE A 865 20.48 -15.59 40.28
C ILE A 865 21.30 -16.78 39.72
N GLY A 866 22.57 -16.90 40.14
CA GLY A 866 23.43 -18.04 39.87
C GLY A 866 24.23 -17.90 38.57
N ALA A 867 25.44 -18.48 38.57
CA ALA A 867 26.38 -18.37 37.44
C ALA A 867 25.88 -19.02 36.13
N HIS A 868 24.79 -19.79 36.18
CA HIS A 868 24.23 -20.54 35.05
C HIS A 868 23.08 -19.82 34.32
N CYS A 869 22.64 -18.65 34.79
CA CYS A 869 21.44 -17.97 34.28
C CYS A 869 21.77 -16.74 33.42
N ILE A 870 20.83 -16.35 32.56
CA ILE A 870 20.81 -15.07 31.84
C ILE A 870 19.63 -14.25 32.33
N ILE A 871 19.86 -12.97 32.63
CA ILE A 871 18.80 -12.01 32.94
C ILE A 871 18.72 -11.04 31.78
N ALA A 872 17.54 -10.85 31.23
CA ALA A 872 17.33 -10.00 30.08
C ALA A 872 16.23 -8.98 30.36
N GLY A 873 16.47 -7.75 29.92
CA GLY A 873 15.46 -6.69 30.01
C GLY A 873 14.29 -6.95 29.08
N GLY A 874 13.13 -6.37 29.44
CA GLY A 874 11.88 -6.48 28.70
C GLY A 874 12.07 -6.28 27.20
N ILE A 875 11.75 -7.33 26.46
CA ILE A 875 12.11 -7.46 25.04
C ILE A 875 11.38 -6.46 24.13
N GLY A 876 10.27 -5.88 24.61
CA GLY A 876 9.45 -4.90 23.91
C GLY A 876 9.69 -3.44 24.34
N GLU A 877 10.63 -3.17 25.25
CA GLU A 877 10.91 -1.80 25.68
C GLU A 877 11.69 -1.03 24.62
N HIS A 878 11.31 0.23 24.39
CA HIS A 878 12.08 1.13 23.54
C HIS A 878 13.48 1.24 24.14
N SER A 879 14.50 0.85 23.37
CA SER A 879 15.92 0.88 23.73
C SER A 879 16.17 1.99 24.74
N SER A 880 16.32 1.61 26.02
CA SER A 880 16.87 2.49 27.03
C SER A 880 18.15 3.02 26.40
N LYS A 881 18.21 4.34 26.14
CA LYS A 881 19.27 4.99 25.36
C LYS A 881 20.61 4.46 25.87
N ILE A 882 21.18 3.46 25.19
CA ILE A 882 22.45 2.88 25.61
C ILE A 882 23.42 4.04 25.51
N PRO A 883 24.05 4.47 26.62
CA PRO A 883 24.92 5.63 26.59
C PRO A 883 25.96 5.42 25.48
N PRO A 884 26.03 6.31 24.47
CA PRO A 884 26.93 6.15 23.32
C PRO A 884 28.41 6.01 23.71
N LEU A 885 28.75 6.36 24.95
CA LEU A 885 30.10 6.43 25.48
C LEU A 885 30.73 5.06 25.82
N LEU A 886 29.96 3.96 25.85
CA LEU A 886 30.46 2.65 26.31
C LEU A 886 30.77 1.65 25.19
N VAL A 887 30.45 1.96 23.93
CA VAL A 887 30.51 1.01 22.80
C VAL A 887 31.07 1.72 21.57
N SER A 888 31.83 1.01 20.72
CA SER A 888 32.30 1.60 19.45
C SER A 888 31.10 1.98 18.56
N PRO A 889 31.23 3.02 17.70
CA PRO A 889 30.13 3.45 16.82
C PRO A 889 29.54 2.31 15.99
N ASP A 890 30.38 1.41 15.48
CA ASP A 890 29.93 0.25 14.68
C ASP A 890 29.15 -0.77 15.49
N ALA A 891 29.57 -1.05 16.73
CA ALA A 891 28.83 -1.94 17.62
C ALA A 891 27.50 -1.31 18.08
N HIS A 892 27.45 0.02 18.21
CA HIS A 892 26.20 0.74 18.43
C HIS A 892 25.24 0.59 17.23
N TYR A 893 25.70 0.83 15.99
CA TYR A 893 24.87 0.66 14.79
C TYR A 893 24.36 -0.76 14.61
N ARG A 894 25.21 -1.77 14.86
CA ARG A 894 24.81 -3.18 14.82
C ARG A 894 23.75 -3.48 15.87
N THR A 895 23.92 -2.95 17.08
CA THR A 895 22.96 -3.13 18.17
C THR A 895 21.60 -2.52 17.83
N GLU A 896 21.57 -1.30 17.29
CA GLU A 896 20.32 -0.66 16.84
C GLU A 896 19.63 -1.46 15.73
N ARG A 897 20.41 -1.99 14.77
CA ARG A 897 19.88 -2.84 13.70
C ARG A 897 19.24 -4.10 14.25
N LEU A 898 19.98 -4.85 15.07
CA LEU A 898 19.49 -6.10 15.68
C LEU A 898 18.24 -5.82 16.50
N HIS A 899 18.26 -4.76 17.31
CA HIS A 899 17.10 -4.33 18.08
C HIS A 899 15.89 -4.06 17.19
N ARG A 900 16.03 -3.28 16.10
CA ARG A 900 14.92 -3.00 15.17
C ARG A 900 14.36 -4.28 14.53
N VAL A 901 15.22 -5.18 14.04
CA VAL A 901 14.76 -6.44 13.43
C VAL A 901 14.06 -7.30 14.47
N ARG A 902 14.65 -7.43 15.66
CA ARG A 902 14.06 -8.13 16.80
C ARG A 902 12.68 -7.57 17.12
N SER A 903 12.55 -6.25 17.32
CA SER A 903 11.26 -5.58 17.55
C SER A 903 10.25 -5.80 16.42
N SER A 904 10.71 -5.95 15.18
CA SER A 904 9.84 -6.25 14.03
C SER A 904 9.36 -7.70 14.00
N MET A 905 10.17 -8.64 14.52
CA MET A 905 9.76 -10.05 14.68
C MET A 905 8.82 -10.24 15.87
N MET A 906 8.93 -9.35 16.86
CA MET A 906 8.19 -9.40 18.11
C MET A 906 7.21 -8.24 18.19
N LEU A 907 6.37 -8.09 17.18
CA LEU A 907 5.24 -7.16 17.24
C LEU A 907 4.26 -7.67 18.30
N PHE A 908 4.66 -7.54 19.57
CA PHE A 908 3.99 -8.10 20.72
C PHE A 908 2.57 -7.56 20.77
N GLU A 909 1.63 -8.44 21.11
CA GLU A 909 0.41 -8.10 21.79
C GLU A 909 0.76 -7.45 23.14
N SER A 910 1.18 -6.19 23.16
CA SER A 910 0.89 -5.37 24.34
C SER A 910 -0.61 -5.08 24.30
N ARG A 911 -1.45 -6.11 24.55
CA ARG A 911 -2.76 -5.83 25.12
C ARG A 911 -2.44 -5.09 26.40
N HIS A 912 -2.72 -3.80 26.41
CA HIS A 912 -2.82 -3.09 27.67
C HIS A 912 -3.74 -3.94 28.54
N LYS A 913 -3.27 -4.36 29.72
CA LYS A 913 -4.14 -4.50 30.89
C LYS A 913 -4.68 -3.10 31.23
N ALA A 914 -5.29 -2.40 30.28
CA ALA A 914 -6.26 -1.36 30.60
C ALA A 914 -7.29 -2.11 31.43
N SER A 915 -7.59 -1.60 32.63
CA SER A 915 -8.35 -2.35 33.62
C SER A 915 -9.54 -3.00 32.92
N THR A 916 -9.60 -4.32 33.03
CA THR A 916 -10.62 -5.18 32.42
C THR A 916 -12.01 -4.59 32.65
N THR A 917 -12.20 -3.81 33.70
CA THR A 917 -13.37 -2.97 34.00
C THR A 917 -13.82 -1.94 32.96
N ALA A 918 -13.05 -1.45 31.99
CA ALA A 918 -13.58 -0.49 30.99
C ALA A 918 -14.03 -1.17 29.69
N VAL A 919 -13.37 -2.25 29.30
CA VAL A 919 -13.65 -3.02 28.06
C VAL A 919 -14.54 -4.23 28.34
N GLU A 920 -14.41 -4.93 29.48
CA GLU A 920 -15.35 -5.99 29.88
C GLU A 920 -16.71 -5.45 30.31
N LEU A 921 -16.82 -4.20 30.78
CA LEU A 921 -18.12 -3.55 31.06
C LEU A 921 -18.97 -3.32 29.79
N VAL A 922 -18.44 -3.68 28.62
CA VAL A 922 -19.10 -3.54 27.32
C VAL A 922 -19.34 -4.91 26.67
N VAL A 923 -18.63 -5.97 27.07
CA VAL A 923 -18.92 -7.36 26.66
C VAL A 923 -19.81 -8.01 27.73
N GLY A 924 -21.02 -7.47 27.92
CA GLY A 924 -22.05 -8.20 28.64
C GLY A 924 -22.45 -9.42 27.81
N THR A 925 -22.39 -10.62 28.41
CA THR A 925 -23.01 -11.83 27.85
C THR A 925 -24.45 -11.50 27.49
N ALA A 926 -24.78 -11.48 26.20
CA ALA A 926 -26.17 -11.48 25.76
C ALA A 926 -26.85 -12.72 26.37
N PRO A 927 -28.03 -12.59 27.01
CA PRO A 927 -28.79 -13.77 27.40
C PRO A 927 -29.09 -14.56 26.13
N LEU A 928 -28.78 -15.85 26.15
CA LEU A 928 -29.23 -16.81 25.15
C LEU A 928 -30.77 -16.73 25.08
N VAL A 929 -31.29 -15.95 24.13
CA VAL A 929 -32.68 -16.06 23.72
C VAL A 929 -32.77 -17.36 22.94
N SER A 930 -33.28 -18.40 23.60
CA SER A 930 -33.74 -19.61 22.93
C SER A 930 -34.77 -19.22 21.87
N ARG A 931 -34.39 -19.32 20.60
CA ARG A 931 -35.35 -19.33 19.50
C ARG A 931 -36.08 -20.67 19.53
N GLU A 932 -37.37 -20.65 19.83
CA GLU A 932 -38.34 -21.60 19.26
C GLU A 932 -38.54 -21.31 17.77
#